data_AF-A0A352XLH3-F1
#
_entry.id   AF-A0A352XLH3-F1
#
_cell.length_a   1.000
_cell.length_b   1.000
_cell.length_c   1.000
_cell.angle_alpha   90.00
_cell.angle_beta   90.00
_cell.angle_gamma   90.00
#
_symmetry.space_group_name_H-M   'P 1'
#
loop_
_entity.id
_entity.type
_entity.pdbx_description
1 polymer ?
#
loop_
_entity_poly.entity_id
_entity_poly.type
_entity_poly.pdbx_seq_one_letter_code
_entity_poly.pdbx_strand_id
1 'polypeptide(L)'
;MAAAKKASKAAKKSAPAKGAKSAKYVYTWGAGKADGDGSQKALLGGKGANLAEMTRIGLPVPPGFTISTEVCTYFYANKKTYPVSLQAQMEAGVVNMEKIMGAKFGGTTGMPLLVAVRSGARDSMPGMMDTVLNLGLNDQTVLSLASVTKNERFAWDCYRRFVQMYGDVVLGVQKSEGEDHEPFEVEIEAFKHEKYGKDIIDSDLTADDQKELVKRFKALVKKRTGKTFPSNPWDQLRGAAGAVFGSWMNDRAIVYRRKYNIPAAWGTAVNVQAMVYGNTGNTSGSGVAFTRDPANGKNEFWGEYLINAQGEDVVAGVRTPENVSTLKAALPKPYAELMKVRKILESHFKDVQDIEFTVQEGKLFMLQTRNGKRTAAASLKFAMDMVKEKLIDWETAILRNPAEQLEQLLAPIFDLADVAKAKTLATGLPAGPGAASGKIYLNAERAVLAEARGEKVLLVRTETSPEDLRGMIAAEGILTSKGGVSSHAALVARQMGKVCVCGAGGVEINYEKQTVTAAGKVFKEGEYMSIDGTSGKVFGGELKTAPSEIISGIVSGNKKAMATEKFKGFQQLMEWCEKATRMSVRTNADTPEQTRIALAFGAKGIGLTRTEHMFFEGDRIDAMREMILATTLEARKAALAKLLPYQRKDFTGIFTVLKGLPATIRLLDPPLHEFLPHSKEQQLDLAKKIGVKVETIIQRVHDLHEFNPMLGHRGCRL
;
A
#
# COMPACT_ATOMS: atom_id res chain seq x y z
N MET A 1 1.79 -54.72 46.58
CA MET A 1 2.95 -55.33 45.90
C MET A 1 3.62 -54.28 45.02
N ALA A 2 4.95 -54.24 45.09
CA ALA A 2 5.91 -53.53 44.22
C ALA A 2 5.95 -51.98 44.24
N ALA A 3 6.96 -51.48 44.93
CA ALA A 3 7.53 -50.15 44.79
C ALA A 3 8.36 -50.01 43.49
N ALA A 4 8.44 -48.81 42.92
CA ALA A 4 9.50 -48.44 41.99
C ALA A 4 9.96 -46.98 42.19
N LYS A 5 11.25 -46.86 42.47
CA LYS A 5 12.03 -45.65 42.79
C LYS A 5 12.04 -44.63 41.64
N LYS A 6 11.81 -43.34 41.96
CA LYS A 6 12.25 -42.21 41.12
C LYS A 6 13.72 -41.91 41.39
N ALA A 7 14.59 -42.10 40.40
CA ALA A 7 15.97 -41.63 40.41
C ALA A 7 16.05 -40.26 39.71
N SER A 8 16.54 -39.24 40.43
CA SER A 8 16.83 -37.91 39.88
C SER A 8 18.10 -37.95 39.02
N LYS A 9 17.98 -37.66 37.71
CA LYS A 9 19.15 -37.35 36.88
C LYS A 9 19.49 -35.88 37.03
N ALA A 10 20.57 -35.60 37.74
CA ALA A 10 21.24 -34.30 37.75
C ALA A 10 21.77 -33.98 36.33
N ALA A 11 21.38 -32.82 35.80
CA ALA A 11 21.88 -32.32 34.53
C ALA A 11 23.37 -31.95 34.64
N LYS A 12 24.22 -32.61 33.86
CA LYS A 12 25.64 -32.23 33.70
C LYS A 12 25.70 -30.85 33.04
N LYS A 13 26.34 -29.88 33.72
CA LYS A 13 26.77 -28.60 33.14
C LYS A 13 27.71 -28.89 31.96
N SER A 14 27.32 -28.51 30.75
CA SER A 14 28.19 -28.50 29.58
C SER A 14 29.25 -27.41 29.73
N ALA A 15 30.52 -27.77 29.53
CA ALA A 15 31.64 -26.83 29.49
C ALA A 15 31.47 -25.79 28.36
N PRO A 16 32.01 -24.56 28.49
CA PRO A 16 31.85 -23.53 27.47
C PRO A 16 32.64 -23.90 26.21
N ALA A 17 31.96 -23.87 25.08
CA ALA A 17 32.56 -24.09 23.76
C ALA A 17 33.62 -23.00 23.48
N LYS A 18 34.79 -23.43 22.99
CA LYS A 18 35.88 -22.58 22.53
C LYS A 18 35.40 -21.64 21.41
N GLY A 19 35.58 -20.34 21.60
CA GLY A 19 35.73 -19.33 20.54
C GLY A 19 34.50 -19.06 19.66
N ALA A 20 33.38 -18.62 20.24
CA ALA A 20 32.34 -17.97 19.44
C ALA A 20 32.89 -16.64 18.89
N LYS A 21 33.00 -16.52 17.55
CA LYS A 21 33.20 -15.20 16.91
C LYS A 21 32.12 -14.26 17.44
N SER A 22 32.50 -13.06 17.86
CA SER A 22 31.55 -12.04 18.28
C SER A 22 30.50 -11.83 17.17
N ALA A 23 29.22 -11.85 17.53
CA ALA A 23 28.13 -11.69 16.56
C ALA A 23 28.24 -10.34 15.84
N LYS A 24 28.18 -10.35 14.50
CA LYS A 24 28.22 -9.16 13.64
C LYS A 24 26.80 -8.65 13.43
N TYR A 25 26.53 -7.42 13.85
CA TYR A 25 25.23 -6.76 13.73
C TYR A 25 25.26 -5.56 12.77
N VAL A 26 26.43 -4.99 12.52
CA VAL A 26 26.60 -3.81 11.65
C VAL A 26 27.32 -4.20 10.35
N TYR A 27 26.71 -3.83 9.22
CA TYR A 27 27.18 -4.15 7.87
C TYR A 27 27.39 -2.86 7.08
N THR A 28 28.62 -2.55 6.71
CA THR A 28 29.00 -1.29 6.06
C THR A 28 28.89 -1.35 4.53
N TRP A 29 28.68 -0.19 3.90
CA TRP A 29 28.87 0.03 2.46
C TRP A 29 29.44 1.43 2.20
N GLY A 30 30.12 1.58 1.06
CA GLY A 30 30.63 2.85 0.56
C GLY A 30 31.90 2.66 -0.26
N ALA A 31 32.24 3.66 -1.08
CA ALA A 31 33.46 3.65 -1.90
C ALA A 31 33.66 2.35 -2.72
N GLY A 32 32.57 1.83 -3.30
CA GLY A 32 32.58 0.62 -4.14
C GLY A 32 32.71 -0.71 -3.39
N LYS A 33 32.65 -0.71 -2.04
CA LYS A 33 32.72 -1.92 -1.20
C LYS A 33 31.50 -2.03 -0.31
N ALA A 34 31.02 -3.25 -0.07
CA ALA A 34 29.95 -3.53 0.88
C ALA A 34 30.15 -4.88 1.58
N ASP A 35 29.79 -4.94 2.85
CA ASP A 35 29.79 -6.15 3.67
C ASP A 35 28.66 -7.13 3.29
N GLY A 36 27.60 -6.62 2.68
CA GLY A 36 26.40 -7.37 2.27
C GLY A 36 26.16 -7.33 0.75
N ASP A 37 25.03 -7.86 0.33
CA ASP A 37 24.56 -7.87 -1.07
C ASP A 37 23.03 -8.01 -1.15
N GLY A 38 22.47 -7.94 -2.36
CA GLY A 38 21.03 -7.98 -2.64
C GLY A 38 20.32 -9.27 -2.24
N SER A 39 21.03 -10.37 -1.96
CA SER A 39 20.45 -11.64 -1.50
C SER A 39 20.13 -11.63 0.00
N GLN A 40 20.77 -10.76 0.78
CA GLN A 40 20.71 -10.76 2.25
C GLN A 40 19.50 -9.98 2.81
N LYS A 41 18.37 -9.94 2.08
CA LYS A 41 17.16 -9.17 2.47
C LYS A 41 16.58 -9.58 3.83
N ALA A 42 16.72 -10.84 4.21
CA ALA A 42 16.24 -11.31 5.51
C ALA A 42 17.03 -10.71 6.69
N LEU A 43 18.32 -10.42 6.48
CA LEU A 43 19.23 -9.93 7.52
C LEU A 43 19.35 -8.39 7.50
N LEU A 44 19.44 -7.79 6.32
CA LEU A 44 19.70 -6.36 6.13
C LEU A 44 18.43 -5.56 5.81
N GLY A 45 17.29 -6.25 5.70
CA GLY A 45 16.10 -5.69 5.09
C GLY A 45 16.27 -5.46 3.59
N GLY A 46 15.18 -5.14 2.90
CA GLY A 46 15.19 -4.82 1.47
C GLY A 46 16.04 -3.59 1.16
N LYS A 47 15.96 -2.54 1.99
CA LYS A 47 16.71 -1.29 1.78
C LYS A 47 18.21 -1.48 1.97
N GLY A 48 18.65 -2.09 3.07
CA GLY A 48 20.06 -2.34 3.35
C GLY A 48 20.71 -3.27 2.32
N ALA A 49 20.01 -4.35 1.94
CA ALA A 49 20.47 -5.26 0.88
C ALA A 49 20.65 -4.53 -0.46
N ASN A 50 19.70 -3.67 -0.84
CA ASN A 50 19.80 -2.91 -2.09
C ASN A 50 20.86 -1.80 -2.04
N LEU A 51 21.10 -1.14 -0.89
CA LEU A 51 22.19 -0.18 -0.71
C LEU A 51 23.56 -0.83 -0.90
N ALA A 52 23.73 -2.02 -0.30
CA ALA A 52 24.92 -2.83 -0.49
C ALA A 52 25.08 -3.26 -1.96
N GLU A 53 24.00 -3.73 -2.60
CA GLU A 53 24.03 -4.15 -4.00
C GLU A 53 24.37 -3.01 -4.96
N MET A 54 23.72 -1.85 -4.80
CA MET A 54 24.01 -0.65 -5.60
C MET A 54 25.48 -0.22 -5.47
N THR A 55 26.04 -0.31 -4.27
CA THR A 55 27.45 0.01 -4.03
C THR A 55 28.37 -0.97 -4.77
N ARG A 56 28.06 -2.28 -4.75
CA ARG A 56 28.84 -3.33 -5.41
C ARG A 56 28.83 -3.24 -6.92
N ILE A 57 27.72 -2.82 -7.51
CA ILE A 57 27.60 -2.63 -8.96
C ILE A 57 28.09 -1.25 -9.44
N GLY A 58 28.72 -0.48 -8.55
CA GLY A 58 29.43 0.76 -8.90
C GLY A 58 28.56 2.01 -9.00
N LEU A 59 27.36 2.03 -8.40
CA LEU A 59 26.53 3.23 -8.37
C LEU A 59 27.03 4.23 -7.30
N PRO A 60 26.79 5.54 -7.47
CA PRO A 60 27.26 6.57 -6.54
C PRO A 60 26.40 6.61 -5.28
N VAL A 61 26.56 5.62 -4.40
CA VAL A 61 25.81 5.52 -3.13
C VAL A 61 26.58 6.23 -2.01
N PRO A 62 25.96 7.14 -1.24
CA PRO A 62 26.59 7.70 -0.04
C PRO A 62 26.92 6.58 0.98
N PRO A 63 28.10 6.63 1.62
CA PRO A 63 28.55 5.57 2.53
C PRO A 63 27.63 5.47 3.74
N GLY A 64 27.55 4.26 4.30
CA GLY A 64 26.63 3.97 5.40
C GLY A 64 26.86 2.60 6.03
N PHE A 65 25.97 2.24 6.93
CA PHE A 65 25.88 0.89 7.50
C PHE A 65 24.45 0.51 7.88
N THR A 66 24.17 -0.80 7.88
CA THR A 66 22.90 -1.39 8.28
C THR A 66 23.09 -2.12 9.59
N ILE A 67 22.25 -1.81 10.57
CA ILE A 67 22.04 -2.62 11.76
C ILE A 67 21.03 -3.71 11.41
N SER A 68 21.42 -4.98 11.56
CA SER A 68 20.64 -6.12 11.09
C SER A 68 19.28 -6.28 11.78
N THR A 69 18.37 -7.00 11.13
CA THR A 69 17.04 -7.37 11.67
C THR A 69 17.13 -8.15 12.98
N GLU A 70 18.23 -8.88 13.20
CA GLU A 70 18.48 -9.63 14.45
C GLU A 70 18.53 -8.73 15.68
N VAL A 71 18.98 -7.48 15.52
CA VAL A 71 18.98 -6.51 16.62
C VAL A 71 17.56 -6.10 16.98
N CYS A 72 16.64 -6.02 16.03
CA CYS A 72 15.22 -5.79 16.30
C CYS A 72 14.62 -6.95 17.11
N THR A 73 14.93 -8.18 16.73
CA THR A 73 14.52 -9.37 17.49
C THR A 73 15.08 -9.35 18.91
N TYR A 74 16.37 -9.04 19.07
CA TYR A 74 17.01 -8.89 20.38
C TYR A 74 16.33 -7.79 21.20
N PHE A 75 16.04 -6.64 20.58
CA PHE A 75 15.42 -5.49 21.22
C PHE A 75 14.08 -5.87 21.87
N TYR A 76 13.20 -6.56 21.15
CA TYR A 76 11.93 -7.02 21.72
C TYR A 76 12.11 -8.14 22.77
N ALA A 77 13.05 -9.07 22.55
CA ALA A 77 13.30 -10.16 23.49
C ALA A 77 13.95 -9.69 24.82
N ASN A 78 14.65 -8.54 24.83
CA ASN A 78 15.44 -8.07 25.96
C ASN A 78 14.93 -6.72 26.49
N LYS A 79 13.60 -6.55 26.64
CA LYS A 79 12.98 -5.36 27.25
C LYS A 79 13.42 -4.03 26.58
N LYS A 80 13.50 -4.02 25.25
CA LYS A 80 13.88 -2.85 24.44
C LYS A 80 15.30 -2.34 24.72
N THR A 81 16.22 -3.26 24.99
CA THR A 81 17.67 -2.98 25.14
C THR A 81 18.47 -3.46 23.93
N TYR A 82 19.76 -3.15 23.87
CA TYR A 82 20.64 -3.49 22.76
C TYR A 82 21.73 -4.50 23.16
N PRO A 83 22.24 -5.31 22.21
CA PRO A 83 23.43 -6.11 22.45
C PRO A 83 24.61 -5.23 22.88
N VAL A 84 25.38 -5.67 23.88
CA VAL A 84 26.52 -4.90 24.42
C VAL A 84 27.56 -4.56 23.34
N SER A 85 27.74 -5.44 22.35
CA SER A 85 28.68 -5.23 21.24
C SER A 85 28.20 -4.24 20.17
N LEU A 86 26.93 -3.85 20.18
CA LEU A 86 26.34 -3.03 19.10
C LEU A 86 26.98 -1.64 19.03
N GLN A 87 27.19 -0.98 20.17
CA GLN A 87 27.72 0.38 20.23
C GLN A 87 29.09 0.48 19.55
N ALA A 88 30.02 -0.40 19.91
CA ALA A 88 31.36 -0.43 19.31
C ALA A 88 31.32 -0.72 17.78
N GLN A 89 30.37 -1.54 17.33
CA GLN A 89 30.20 -1.81 15.89
C GLN A 89 29.62 -0.60 15.14
N MET A 90 28.68 0.14 15.75
CA MET A 90 28.16 1.38 15.18
C MET A 90 29.25 2.46 15.10
N GLU A 91 30.09 2.58 16.14
CA GLU A 91 31.27 3.46 16.14
C GLU A 91 32.24 3.13 15.02
N ALA A 92 32.56 1.85 14.81
CA ALA A 92 33.39 1.42 13.69
C ALA A 92 32.76 1.78 12.33
N GLY A 93 31.44 1.63 12.20
CA GLY A 93 30.69 2.04 11.01
C GLY A 93 30.75 3.55 10.74
N VAL A 94 30.59 4.36 11.79
CA VAL A 94 30.74 5.84 11.70
C VAL A 94 32.16 6.22 11.31
N VAL A 95 33.18 5.63 11.94
CA VAL A 95 34.59 5.89 11.58
C VAL A 95 34.87 5.55 10.11
N ASN A 96 34.26 4.51 9.57
CA ASN A 96 34.36 4.19 8.15
C ASN A 96 33.74 5.30 7.27
N MET A 97 32.55 5.80 7.64
CA MET A 97 31.93 6.93 6.94
C MET A 97 32.77 8.20 7.02
N GLU A 98 33.32 8.52 8.20
CA GLU A 98 34.20 9.69 8.39
C GLU A 98 35.41 9.65 7.45
N LYS A 99 36.04 8.48 7.30
CA LYS A 99 37.19 8.29 6.40
C LYS A 99 36.81 8.52 4.93
N ILE A 100 35.65 8.03 4.50
CA ILE A 100 35.19 8.16 3.11
C ILE A 100 34.75 9.60 2.81
N MET A 101 34.07 10.25 3.76
CA MET A 101 33.49 11.58 3.58
C MET A 101 34.45 12.72 3.91
N GLY A 102 35.55 12.47 4.62
CA GLY A 102 36.45 13.51 5.11
C GLY A 102 35.80 14.44 6.14
N ALA A 103 34.84 13.92 6.90
CA ALA A 103 34.02 14.66 7.86
C ALA A 103 34.02 13.97 9.23
N LYS A 104 33.57 14.67 10.29
CA LYS A 104 33.54 14.14 11.66
C LYS A 104 32.14 14.16 12.27
N PHE A 105 31.72 13.05 12.88
CA PHE A 105 30.42 12.94 13.54
C PHE A 105 30.43 13.74 14.83
N GLY A 106 29.58 14.77 14.91
CA GLY A 106 29.66 15.77 15.98
C GLY A 106 30.80 16.78 15.81
N GLY A 107 31.41 16.88 14.63
CA GLY A 107 32.47 17.84 14.36
C GLY A 107 31.97 19.29 14.45
N THR A 108 32.66 20.13 15.21
CA THR A 108 32.35 21.56 15.39
C THR A 108 33.25 22.49 14.56
N THR A 109 34.16 21.89 13.79
CA THR A 109 35.08 22.58 12.87
C THR A 109 35.09 21.84 11.54
N GLY A 110 34.93 22.56 10.43
CA GLY A 110 34.83 21.94 9.11
C GLY A 110 33.46 21.28 8.87
N MET A 111 33.36 20.43 7.85
CA MET A 111 32.07 19.83 7.47
C MET A 111 31.66 18.78 8.53
N PRO A 112 30.55 18.96 9.26
CA PRO A 112 30.07 17.93 10.17
C PRO A 112 29.56 16.73 9.37
N LEU A 113 29.88 15.51 9.83
CA LEU A 113 29.23 14.31 9.32
C LEU A 113 27.83 14.26 9.93
N LEU A 114 26.82 14.44 9.08
CA LEU A 114 25.41 14.23 9.43
C LEU A 114 24.93 12.93 8.78
N VAL A 115 23.96 12.28 9.40
CA VAL A 115 23.43 10.99 8.92
C VAL A 115 21.91 10.99 8.79
N ALA A 116 21.42 10.21 7.83
CA ALA A 116 20.03 9.79 7.74
C ALA A 116 19.88 8.43 8.41
N VAL A 117 18.85 8.27 9.24
CA VAL A 117 18.46 7.00 9.84
C VAL A 117 17.15 6.55 9.22
N ARG A 118 17.19 5.46 8.47
CA ARG A 118 16.09 4.94 7.67
C ARG A 118 15.80 3.49 8.03
N SER A 119 14.55 3.22 8.36
CA SER A 119 14.05 1.86 8.53
C SER A 119 14.11 1.02 7.25
N GLY A 120 14.18 -0.31 7.39
CA GLY A 120 14.18 -1.24 6.27
C GLY A 120 13.83 -2.66 6.69
N ALA A 121 12.56 -3.05 6.53
CA ALA A 121 12.14 -4.44 6.73
C ALA A 121 12.50 -5.30 5.50
N ARG A 122 12.41 -6.63 5.65
CA ARG A 122 12.65 -7.59 4.56
C ARG A 122 11.76 -7.28 3.35
N ASP A 123 10.47 -7.14 3.60
CA ASP A 123 9.48 -6.72 2.61
C ASP A 123 9.24 -5.22 2.72
N SER A 124 9.10 -4.58 1.57
CA SER A 124 8.88 -3.14 1.51
C SER A 124 7.53 -2.78 2.12
N MET A 125 7.55 -1.83 3.06
CA MET A 125 6.36 -1.22 3.68
C MET A 125 6.36 0.29 3.38
N PRO A 126 6.04 0.72 2.14
CA PRO A 126 6.11 2.13 1.74
C PRO A 126 5.18 2.99 2.59
N GLY A 127 5.64 4.17 3.00
CA GLY A 127 4.86 5.08 3.84
C GLY A 127 4.69 4.65 5.29
N MET A 128 5.07 3.44 5.70
CA MET A 128 4.69 2.95 7.03
C MET A 128 5.69 3.23 8.14
N MET A 129 6.97 3.41 7.79
CA MET A 129 8.06 3.46 8.76
C MET A 129 8.83 4.78 8.67
N ASP A 130 9.27 5.23 9.84
CA ASP A 130 9.83 6.56 10.00
C ASP A 130 11.25 6.67 9.43
N THR A 131 11.61 7.91 9.08
CA THR A 131 12.93 8.32 8.63
C THR A 131 13.32 9.58 9.39
N VAL A 132 14.57 9.66 9.85
CA VAL A 132 15.13 10.86 10.48
C VAL A 132 16.29 11.34 9.62
N LEU A 133 16.22 12.58 9.14
CA LEU A 133 17.29 13.21 8.36
C LEU A 133 18.10 14.18 9.23
N ASN A 134 19.29 14.58 8.75
CA ASN A 134 20.14 15.59 9.37
C ASN A 134 20.58 15.26 10.82
N LEU A 135 20.60 13.99 11.20
CA LEU A 135 21.01 13.55 12.54
C LEU A 135 22.49 13.86 12.78
N GLY A 136 22.80 14.42 13.95
CA GLY A 136 24.10 14.97 14.31
C GLY A 136 24.08 16.49 14.45
N LEU A 137 22.98 17.16 14.07
CA LEU A 137 22.80 18.58 14.30
C LEU A 137 22.55 18.91 15.78
N ASN A 138 23.24 19.93 16.26
CA ASN A 138 23.07 20.57 17.56
C ASN A 138 23.47 22.05 17.45
N ASP A 139 23.42 22.77 18.56
CA ASP A 139 23.70 24.21 18.63
C ASP A 139 25.13 24.58 18.20
N GLN A 140 26.08 23.63 18.18
CA GLN A 140 27.46 23.82 17.74
C GLN A 140 27.68 23.35 16.31
N THR A 141 27.19 22.16 15.94
CA THR A 141 27.40 21.59 14.60
C THR A 141 26.63 22.35 13.52
N VAL A 142 25.50 22.99 13.86
CA VAL A 142 24.78 23.89 12.94
C VAL A 142 25.62 25.11 12.55
N LEU A 143 26.40 25.65 13.49
CA LEU A 143 27.30 26.78 13.23
C LEU A 143 28.44 26.36 12.29
N SER A 144 28.98 25.16 12.49
CA SER A 144 29.99 24.58 11.60
C SER A 144 29.44 24.36 10.19
N LEU A 145 28.22 23.83 10.09
CA LEU A 145 27.53 23.64 8.81
C LEU A 145 27.28 24.97 8.09
N ALA A 146 26.82 25.99 8.81
CA ALA A 146 26.59 27.33 8.27
C ALA A 146 27.89 27.95 7.74
N SER A 147 28.98 27.82 8.51
CA SER A 147 30.30 28.34 8.14
C SER A 147 30.86 27.69 6.87
N VAL A 148 30.82 26.36 6.78
CA VAL A 148 31.40 25.62 5.64
C VAL A 148 30.58 25.80 4.37
N THR A 149 29.25 25.78 4.47
CA THR A 149 28.37 25.94 3.30
C THR A 149 28.21 27.40 2.87
N LYS A 150 28.64 28.36 3.71
CA LYS A 150 28.38 29.80 3.53
C LYS A 150 26.90 30.10 3.28
N ASN A 151 26.03 29.27 3.84
CA ASN A 151 24.60 29.33 3.64
C ASN A 151 23.91 29.12 4.99
N GLU A 152 23.83 30.20 5.76
CA GLU A 152 23.29 30.16 7.12
C GLU A 152 21.82 29.73 7.14
N ARG A 153 21.00 30.21 6.19
CA ARG A 153 19.59 29.82 6.06
C ARG A 153 19.45 28.32 5.86
N PHE A 154 20.26 27.71 4.99
CA PHE A 154 20.27 26.26 4.77
C PHE A 154 20.58 25.49 6.06
N ALA A 155 21.64 25.87 6.78
CA ALA A 155 22.06 25.15 7.97
C ALA A 155 20.98 25.17 9.07
N TRP A 156 20.36 26.33 9.30
CA TRP A 156 19.30 26.46 10.29
C TRP A 156 17.98 25.81 9.86
N ASP A 157 17.62 25.81 8.57
CA ASP A 157 16.47 25.05 8.07
C ASP A 157 16.68 23.54 8.26
N CYS A 158 17.87 23.02 7.95
CA CYS A 158 18.22 21.62 8.26
C CYS A 158 18.09 21.31 9.75
N TYR A 159 18.46 22.27 10.63
CA TYR A 159 18.33 22.06 12.07
C TYR A 159 16.88 22.11 12.54
N ARG A 160 16.08 23.05 12.05
CA ARG A 160 14.63 23.10 12.32
C ARG A 160 13.97 21.78 11.92
N ARG A 161 14.21 21.31 10.68
CA ARG A 161 13.70 20.02 10.18
C ARG A 161 14.12 18.86 11.07
N PHE A 162 15.38 18.83 11.48
CA PHE A 162 15.86 17.79 12.39
C PHE A 162 15.11 17.79 13.72
N VAL A 163 14.89 18.97 14.33
CA VAL A 163 14.18 19.07 15.60
C VAL A 163 12.72 18.61 15.46
N GLN A 164 12.06 18.99 14.37
CA GLN A 164 10.70 18.54 14.06
C GLN A 164 10.64 17.02 13.87
N MET A 165 11.41 16.47 12.92
CA MET A 165 11.40 15.04 12.60
C MET A 165 11.80 14.17 13.79
N TYR A 166 12.85 14.56 14.52
CA TYR A 166 13.30 13.80 15.70
C TYR A 166 12.31 13.97 16.87
N GLY A 167 11.72 15.16 17.02
CA GLY A 167 10.70 15.45 18.03
C GLY A 167 9.44 14.61 17.86
N ASP A 168 8.94 14.52 16.63
CA ASP A 168 7.82 13.65 16.26
C ASP A 168 8.21 12.17 16.43
N VAL A 169 9.15 11.67 15.61
CA VAL A 169 9.42 10.24 15.46
C VAL A 169 10.05 9.61 16.71
N VAL A 170 10.99 10.30 17.35
CA VAL A 170 11.82 9.72 18.43
C VAL A 170 11.33 10.12 19.81
N LEU A 171 10.86 11.37 19.95
CA LEU A 171 10.40 11.89 21.24
C LEU A 171 8.88 11.79 21.41
N GLY A 172 8.12 11.48 20.35
CA GLY A 172 6.68 11.21 20.40
C GLY A 172 5.83 12.48 20.48
N VAL A 173 6.29 13.59 19.92
CA VAL A 173 5.49 14.83 19.80
C VAL A 173 4.53 14.69 18.62
N GLN A 174 3.50 13.87 18.81
CA GLN A 174 2.48 13.54 17.82
C GLN A 174 1.14 14.15 18.19
N LYS A 175 0.22 14.16 17.22
CA LYS A 175 -1.17 14.54 17.41
C LYS A 175 -1.81 13.74 18.55
N SER A 176 -2.46 14.44 19.48
CA SER A 176 -3.24 13.84 20.57
C SER A 176 -4.68 13.54 20.13
N GLU A 177 -5.39 12.70 20.90
CA GLU A 177 -6.80 12.40 20.63
C GLU A 177 -7.65 13.70 20.62
N GLY A 178 -8.37 13.92 19.52
CA GLY A 178 -9.20 15.13 19.32
C GLY A 178 -8.49 16.34 18.71
N GLU A 179 -7.17 16.32 18.52
CA GLU A 179 -6.50 17.33 17.69
C GLU A 179 -6.70 17.00 16.21
N ASP A 180 -6.75 17.99 15.31
CA ASP A 180 -6.88 17.78 13.86
C ASP A 180 -5.57 18.01 13.09
N HIS A 181 -4.64 18.75 13.68
CA HIS A 181 -3.39 19.22 13.06
C HIS A 181 -2.15 18.72 13.81
N GLU A 182 -1.03 18.60 13.09
CA GLU A 182 0.26 18.21 13.66
C GLU A 182 0.85 19.34 14.53
N PRO A 183 1.38 19.04 15.74
CA PRO A 183 1.82 20.09 16.67
C PRO A 183 2.90 21.03 16.12
N PHE A 184 3.86 20.52 15.34
CA PHE A 184 4.92 21.35 14.75
C PHE A 184 4.41 22.24 13.61
N GLU A 185 3.41 21.78 12.86
CA GLU A 185 2.78 22.56 11.79
C GLU A 185 1.92 23.69 12.36
N VAL A 186 1.25 23.45 13.48
CA VAL A 186 0.54 24.53 14.20
C VAL A 186 1.52 25.62 14.65
N GLU A 187 2.70 25.24 15.16
CA GLU A 187 3.69 26.19 15.65
C GLU A 187 4.35 27.00 14.52
N ILE A 188 4.64 26.36 13.36
CA ILE A 188 5.22 27.09 12.22
C ILE A 188 4.21 28.06 11.60
N GLU A 189 2.95 27.66 11.46
CA GLU A 189 1.90 28.54 10.93
C GLU A 189 1.61 29.70 11.90
N ALA A 190 1.54 29.43 13.21
CA ALA A 190 1.41 30.48 14.22
C ALA A 190 2.55 31.51 14.11
N PHE A 191 3.80 31.05 13.99
CA PHE A 191 4.94 31.93 13.80
C PHE A 191 4.84 32.79 12.51
N LYS A 192 4.44 32.18 11.39
CA LYS A 192 4.28 32.91 10.12
C LYS A 192 3.21 34.00 10.23
N HIS A 193 2.05 33.69 10.81
CA HIS A 193 0.97 34.64 11.02
C HIS A 193 1.38 35.77 11.97
N GLU A 194 2.03 35.44 13.09
CA GLU A 194 2.53 36.43 14.06
C GLU A 194 3.53 37.41 13.43
N LYS A 195 4.46 36.90 12.61
CA LYS A 195 5.56 37.71 12.07
C LYS A 195 5.22 38.45 10.79
N TYR A 196 4.47 37.83 9.88
CA TYR A 196 4.24 38.37 8.53
C TYR A 196 2.80 38.84 8.29
N GLY A 197 1.85 38.47 9.15
CA GLY A 197 0.44 38.83 8.99
C GLY A 197 -0.23 38.25 7.73
N LYS A 198 0.42 37.28 7.07
CA LYS A 198 -0.06 36.60 5.86
C LYS A 198 0.57 35.22 5.74
N ASP A 199 -0.05 34.37 4.92
CA ASP A 199 0.52 33.09 4.56
C ASP A 199 1.79 33.29 3.72
N ILE A 200 2.87 32.63 4.14
CA ILE A 200 4.14 32.57 3.42
C ILE A 200 4.58 31.12 3.28
N ILE A 201 5.28 30.82 2.18
CA ILE A 201 5.86 29.49 1.97
C ILE A 201 7.16 29.33 2.76
N ASP A 202 7.45 28.13 3.26
CA ASP A 202 8.60 27.83 4.10
C ASP A 202 9.96 28.20 3.47
N SER A 203 10.02 28.20 2.14
CA SER A 203 11.23 28.58 1.40
C SER A 203 11.62 30.04 1.62
N ASP A 204 10.64 30.90 1.92
CA ASP A 204 10.83 32.35 2.06
C ASP A 204 11.24 32.74 3.49
N LEU A 205 11.24 31.79 4.43
CA LEU A 205 11.75 31.99 5.78
C LEU A 205 13.26 32.24 5.78
N THR A 206 13.66 33.32 6.45
CA THR A 206 15.04 33.78 6.61
C THR A 206 15.81 32.92 7.62
N ALA A 207 17.13 33.09 7.70
CA ALA A 207 17.95 32.38 8.69
C ALA A 207 17.52 32.66 10.13
N ASP A 208 17.14 33.90 10.46
CA ASP A 208 16.72 34.26 11.81
C ASP A 208 15.34 33.70 12.17
N ASP A 209 14.45 33.54 11.18
CA ASP A 209 13.19 32.81 11.37
C ASP A 209 13.43 31.36 11.76
N GLN A 210 14.35 30.70 11.04
CA GLN A 210 14.69 29.31 11.30
C GLN A 210 15.31 29.13 12.70
N LYS A 211 16.14 30.07 13.15
CA LYS A 211 16.69 30.08 14.53
C LYS A 211 15.59 30.18 15.58
N GLU A 212 14.62 31.08 15.38
CA GLU A 212 13.50 31.25 16.32
C GLU A 212 12.58 30.02 16.32
N LEU A 213 12.30 29.44 15.15
CA LEU A 213 11.54 28.19 15.04
C LEU A 213 12.25 27.02 15.73
N VAL A 214 13.58 26.88 15.61
CA VAL A 214 14.35 25.86 16.37
C VAL A 214 14.14 26.01 17.87
N LYS A 215 14.16 27.25 18.38
CA LYS A 215 13.92 27.53 19.80
C LYS A 215 12.49 27.17 20.21
N ARG A 216 11.48 27.58 19.44
CA ARG A 216 10.07 27.24 19.67
C ARG A 216 9.82 25.73 19.63
N PHE A 217 10.40 25.03 18.66
CA PHE A 217 10.26 23.57 18.52
C PHE A 217 10.90 22.82 19.69
N LYS A 218 12.09 23.23 20.15
CA LYS A 218 12.70 22.68 21.38
C LYS A 218 11.83 22.92 22.62
N ALA A 219 11.19 24.09 22.72
CA ALA A 219 10.27 24.40 23.80
C ALA A 219 9.00 23.54 23.74
N LEU A 220 8.44 23.32 22.54
CA LEU A 220 7.31 22.44 22.30
C LEU A 220 7.63 21.00 22.71
N VAL A 221 8.81 20.48 22.32
CA VAL A 221 9.31 19.16 22.75
C VAL A 221 9.34 19.07 24.28
N LYS A 222 9.90 20.07 24.95
CA LYS A 222 9.96 20.11 26.42
C LYS A 222 8.56 20.16 27.05
N LYS A 223 7.65 20.94 26.48
CA LYS A 223 6.26 21.09 26.96
C LYS A 223 5.48 19.77 26.84
N ARG A 224 5.57 19.08 25.69
CA ARG A 224 4.80 17.86 25.40
C ARG A 224 5.40 16.61 26.05
N THR A 225 6.72 16.51 26.14
CA THR A 225 7.40 15.27 26.58
C THR A 225 8.06 15.35 27.94
N GLY A 226 8.23 16.56 28.49
CA GLY A 226 9.03 16.82 29.69
C GLY A 226 10.55 16.69 29.48
N LYS A 227 11.02 16.27 28.30
CA LYS A 227 12.43 16.03 27.98
C LYS A 227 13.02 17.17 27.16
N THR A 228 14.32 17.40 27.30
CA THR A 228 15.06 18.33 26.44
C THR A 228 15.51 17.64 25.16
N PHE A 229 15.64 18.41 24.08
CA PHE A 229 16.20 17.91 22.83
C PHE A 229 17.66 17.46 23.01
N PRO A 230 18.05 16.26 22.59
CA PRO A 230 19.39 15.73 22.82
C PRO A 230 20.45 16.46 21.98
N SER A 231 21.50 16.97 22.63
CA SER A 231 22.62 17.65 21.95
C SER A 231 23.73 16.71 21.51
N ASN A 232 23.88 15.55 22.16
CA ASN A 232 24.89 14.55 21.83
C ASN A 232 24.48 13.72 20.60
N PRO A 233 25.26 13.72 19.50
CA PRO A 233 24.97 12.95 18.30
C PRO A 233 24.82 11.43 18.52
N TRP A 234 25.53 10.87 19.51
CA TRP A 234 25.41 9.45 19.85
C TRP A 234 24.10 9.11 20.56
N ASP A 235 23.61 10.01 21.42
CA ASP A 235 22.28 9.86 22.03
C ASP A 235 21.19 9.98 20.97
N GLN A 236 21.35 10.92 20.03
CA GLN A 236 20.46 11.05 18.88
C GLN A 236 20.44 9.74 18.07
N LEU A 237 21.59 9.19 17.70
CA LEU A 237 21.66 7.99 16.87
C LEU A 237 21.05 6.75 17.55
N ARG A 238 21.30 6.57 18.87
CA ARG A 238 20.66 5.50 19.65
C ARG A 238 19.15 5.69 19.74
N GLY A 239 18.70 6.92 20.01
CA GLY A 239 17.29 7.25 20.05
C GLY A 239 16.59 6.93 18.74
N ALA A 240 17.17 7.37 17.61
CA ALA A 240 16.63 7.10 16.28
C ALA A 240 16.59 5.61 15.94
N ALA A 241 17.64 4.84 16.25
CA ALA A 241 17.64 3.39 16.05
C ALA A 241 16.57 2.70 16.91
N GLY A 242 16.40 3.14 18.17
CA GLY A 242 15.34 2.65 19.06
C GLY A 242 13.93 2.98 18.58
N ALA A 243 13.71 4.18 18.05
CA ALA A 243 12.45 4.57 17.46
C ALA A 243 12.11 3.70 16.23
N VAL A 244 13.08 3.41 15.36
CA VAL A 244 12.89 2.51 14.22
C VAL A 244 12.52 1.09 14.66
N PHE A 245 13.19 0.53 15.68
CA PHE A 245 12.79 -0.77 16.20
C PHE A 245 11.42 -0.72 16.88
N GLY A 246 11.13 0.36 17.61
CA GLY A 246 9.84 0.61 18.25
C GLY A 246 8.69 0.67 17.24
N SER A 247 8.90 1.33 16.09
CA SER A 247 7.86 1.49 15.07
C SER A 247 7.43 0.18 14.41
N TRP A 248 8.24 -0.88 14.51
CA TRP A 248 7.85 -2.22 14.07
C TRP A 248 6.60 -2.73 14.79
N MET A 249 6.35 -2.37 16.05
CA MET A 249 5.17 -2.82 16.80
C MET A 249 4.10 -1.74 16.96
N ASN A 250 4.17 -0.65 16.20
CA ASN A 250 3.10 0.34 16.18
C ASN A 250 1.84 -0.23 15.51
N ASP A 251 0.67 0.29 15.89
CA ASP A 251 -0.64 -0.22 15.44
C ASP A 251 -0.77 -0.22 13.92
N ARG A 252 -0.35 0.86 13.26
CA ARG A 252 -0.35 0.97 11.79
C ARG A 252 0.49 -0.12 11.12
N ALA A 253 1.67 -0.43 11.68
CA ALA A 253 2.55 -1.46 11.15
C ALA A 253 1.96 -2.87 11.37
N ILE A 254 1.32 -3.12 12.51
CA ILE A 254 0.62 -4.38 12.80
C ILE A 254 -0.53 -4.61 11.82
N VAL A 255 -1.36 -3.58 11.59
CA VAL A 255 -2.49 -3.65 10.65
C VAL A 255 -2.00 -3.96 9.24
N TYR A 256 -0.97 -3.23 8.77
CA TYR A 256 -0.37 -3.45 7.46
C TYR A 256 0.18 -4.88 7.33
N ARG A 257 0.92 -5.37 8.33
CA ARG A 257 1.48 -6.73 8.32
C ARG A 257 0.42 -7.81 8.28
N ARG A 258 -0.69 -7.65 9.02
CA ARG A 258 -1.82 -8.58 8.97
C ARG A 258 -2.44 -8.62 7.58
N LYS A 259 -2.64 -7.46 6.94
CA LYS A 259 -3.22 -7.38 5.59
C LYS A 259 -2.35 -8.07 4.53
N TYR A 260 -1.03 -7.94 4.62
CA TYR A 260 -0.08 -8.47 3.64
C TYR A 260 0.63 -9.77 4.09
N ASN A 261 0.15 -10.43 5.14
CA ASN A 261 0.72 -11.66 5.69
C ASN A 261 2.24 -11.58 5.99
N ILE A 262 2.71 -10.44 6.50
CA ILE A 262 4.11 -10.23 6.87
C ILE A 262 4.32 -10.68 8.33
N PRO A 263 5.17 -11.69 8.61
CA PRO A 263 5.40 -12.16 9.97
C PRO A 263 6.07 -11.10 10.87
N ALA A 264 5.54 -10.92 12.08
CA ALA A 264 6.13 -10.02 13.08
C ALA A 264 7.56 -10.43 13.48
N ALA A 265 7.89 -11.73 13.41
CA ALA A 265 9.20 -12.27 13.76
C ALA A 265 10.34 -11.84 12.82
N TRP A 266 10.04 -11.26 11.66
CA TRP A 266 11.08 -10.82 10.72
C TRP A 266 11.83 -9.58 11.20
N GLY A 267 11.20 -8.74 12.03
CA GLY A 267 11.78 -7.49 12.49
C GLY A 267 12.05 -6.48 11.36
N THR A 268 12.77 -5.42 11.69
CA THR A 268 13.20 -4.36 10.76
C THR A 268 14.67 -4.05 10.98
N ALA A 269 15.39 -3.70 9.91
CA ALA A 269 16.76 -3.23 9.97
C ALA A 269 16.81 -1.69 10.06
N VAL A 270 17.94 -1.15 10.51
CA VAL A 270 18.19 0.30 10.58
C VAL A 270 19.33 0.64 9.65
N ASN A 271 19.10 1.50 8.67
CA ASN A 271 20.12 1.97 7.73
C ASN A 271 20.56 3.36 8.17
N VAL A 272 21.84 3.50 8.49
CA VAL A 272 22.48 4.77 8.84
C VAL A 272 23.35 5.16 7.65
N GLN A 273 23.05 6.29 7.02
CA GLN A 273 23.68 6.71 5.78
C GLN A 273 24.17 8.16 5.89
N ALA A 274 25.35 8.46 5.35
CA ALA A 274 25.84 9.84 5.29
C ALA A 274 24.86 10.74 4.52
N MET A 275 24.60 11.93 5.06
CA MET A 275 23.73 12.92 4.41
C MET A 275 24.38 13.45 3.13
N VAL A 276 23.54 13.61 2.12
CA VAL A 276 23.79 14.44 0.94
C VAL A 276 22.61 15.40 0.80
N TYR A 277 22.86 16.59 0.26
CA TYR A 277 21.92 17.70 0.34
C TYR A 277 21.42 18.14 -1.04
N GLY A 278 20.12 18.00 -1.26
CA GLY A 278 19.45 18.54 -2.45
C GLY A 278 19.04 20.01 -2.30
N ASN A 279 19.26 20.62 -1.14
CA ASN A 279 18.77 21.95 -0.73
C ASN A 279 19.90 22.98 -0.47
N THR A 280 21.05 22.83 -1.14
CA THR A 280 22.16 23.81 -1.03
C THR A 280 22.07 24.95 -2.05
N GLY A 281 21.08 24.93 -2.96
CA GLY A 281 20.89 25.93 -4.00
C GLY A 281 20.36 25.35 -5.31
N ASN A 282 20.43 26.12 -6.38
CA ASN A 282 19.83 25.78 -7.68
C ASN A 282 20.60 24.70 -8.47
N THR A 283 21.83 24.38 -8.06
CA THR A 283 22.63 23.28 -8.62
C THR A 283 22.42 21.95 -7.88
N SER A 284 21.48 21.93 -6.94
CA SER A 284 21.12 20.78 -6.12
C SER A 284 19.63 20.48 -6.22
N GLY A 285 19.26 19.22 -6.00
CA GLY A 285 17.86 18.80 -5.99
C GLY A 285 17.70 17.37 -5.51
N SER A 286 16.48 16.99 -5.19
CA SER A 286 16.13 15.61 -4.82
C SER A 286 14.98 15.12 -5.68
N GLY A 287 14.93 13.81 -5.95
CA GLY A 287 13.88 13.24 -6.77
C GLY A 287 13.64 11.76 -6.51
N VAL A 288 12.45 11.34 -6.96
CA VAL A 288 11.98 9.96 -6.93
C VAL A 288 11.56 9.61 -8.35
N ALA A 289 12.09 8.52 -8.89
CA ALA A 289 11.80 8.12 -10.25
C ALA A 289 11.61 6.61 -10.38
N PHE A 290 10.93 6.23 -11.44
CA PHE A 290 10.74 4.86 -11.87
C PHE A 290 11.39 4.71 -13.24
N THR A 291 12.03 3.56 -13.46
CA THR A 291 12.69 3.29 -14.74
C THR A 291 11.68 3.10 -15.88
N ARG A 292 10.41 2.85 -15.58
CA ARG A 292 9.25 2.85 -16.51
C ARG A 292 8.03 3.38 -15.76
N ASP A 293 6.99 3.85 -16.46
CA ASP A 293 5.76 4.36 -15.84
C ASP A 293 5.05 3.24 -15.05
N PRO A 294 4.91 3.35 -13.71
CA PRO A 294 4.34 2.31 -12.86
C PRO A 294 2.80 2.23 -12.92
N ALA A 295 2.14 3.17 -13.59
CA ALA A 295 0.68 3.24 -13.73
C ALA A 295 0.21 2.63 -15.05
N ASN A 296 0.82 3.01 -16.18
CA ASN A 296 0.39 2.54 -17.51
C ASN A 296 1.35 1.55 -18.18
N GLY A 297 2.58 1.41 -17.67
CA GLY A 297 3.56 0.46 -18.15
C GLY A 297 4.47 0.93 -19.28
N LYS A 298 4.33 2.18 -19.76
CA LYS A 298 5.16 2.72 -20.86
C LYS A 298 6.62 2.80 -20.46
N ASN A 299 7.51 2.52 -21.42
CA ASN A 299 8.95 2.60 -21.24
C ASN A 299 9.47 4.05 -21.29
N GLU A 300 9.04 4.87 -20.34
CA GLU A 300 9.46 6.26 -20.16
C GLU A 300 10.09 6.47 -18.78
N PHE A 301 11.08 7.37 -18.68
CA PHE A 301 11.65 7.69 -17.37
C PHE A 301 10.65 8.59 -16.63
N TRP A 302 10.02 8.03 -15.62
CA TRP A 302 8.82 8.59 -15.02
C TRP A 302 9.08 8.94 -13.56
N GLY A 303 8.57 10.07 -13.09
CA GLY A 303 8.76 10.47 -11.71
C GLY A 303 8.88 11.98 -11.57
N GLU A 304 9.36 12.38 -10.40
CA GLU A 304 9.30 13.76 -9.94
C GLU A 304 10.61 14.19 -9.27
N TYR A 305 10.91 15.48 -9.35
CA TYR A 305 12.03 16.08 -8.65
C TYR A 305 11.72 17.52 -8.23
N LEU A 306 12.52 18.03 -7.29
CA LEU A 306 12.51 19.42 -6.87
C LEU A 306 13.94 19.95 -6.81
N ILE A 307 14.17 21.13 -7.40
CA ILE A 307 15.39 21.92 -7.21
C ILE A 307 15.37 22.58 -5.83
N ASN A 308 16.54 22.63 -5.21
CA ASN A 308 16.78 23.23 -3.92
C ASN A 308 15.81 22.68 -2.84
N ALA A 309 15.76 21.36 -2.71
CA ALA A 309 14.81 20.65 -1.85
C ALA A 309 15.38 19.34 -1.31
N GLN A 310 14.91 18.92 -0.13
CA GLN A 310 15.20 17.59 0.41
C GLN A 310 14.18 16.57 -0.12
N GLY A 311 14.49 15.28 -0.02
CA GLY A 311 13.58 14.22 -0.47
C GLY A 311 12.21 14.23 0.25
N GLU A 312 12.18 14.73 1.49
CA GLU A 312 10.93 14.95 2.25
C GLU A 312 9.97 15.88 1.51
N ASP A 313 10.46 16.99 0.95
CA ASP A 313 9.62 17.98 0.25
C ASP A 313 8.94 17.37 -0.99
N VAL A 314 9.62 16.42 -1.65
CA VAL A 314 9.08 15.69 -2.81
C VAL A 314 7.94 14.77 -2.39
N VAL A 315 8.09 14.05 -1.27
CA VAL A 315 7.11 13.05 -0.79
C VAL A 315 5.93 13.73 -0.09
N ALA A 316 6.17 14.77 0.70
CA ALA A 316 5.14 15.54 1.39
C ALA A 316 4.27 16.33 0.40
N GLY A 317 4.82 16.75 -0.74
CA GLY A 317 4.03 17.47 -1.75
C GLY A 317 3.61 18.88 -1.34
N VAL A 318 4.34 19.48 -0.39
CA VAL A 318 4.19 20.89 0.03
C VAL A 318 4.46 21.83 -1.15
N ARG A 319 5.44 21.48 -1.98
CA ARG A 319 5.73 22.12 -3.26
C ARG A 319 5.33 21.18 -4.39
N THR A 320 4.73 21.72 -5.44
CA THR A 320 4.41 20.95 -6.65
C THR A 320 5.71 20.47 -7.31
N PRO A 321 5.96 19.16 -7.37
CA PRO A 321 7.16 18.62 -8.00
C PRO A 321 7.14 18.81 -9.51
N GLU A 322 8.32 18.90 -10.12
CA GLU A 322 8.48 18.89 -11.58
C GLU A 322 8.67 17.46 -12.08
N ASN A 323 8.30 17.20 -13.35
CA ASN A 323 8.53 15.90 -13.97
C ASN A 323 10.04 15.62 -14.14
N VAL A 324 10.51 14.44 -13.75
CA VAL A 324 11.94 14.07 -13.83
C VAL A 324 12.56 14.21 -15.22
N SER A 325 11.77 14.15 -16.29
CA SER A 325 12.25 14.39 -17.66
C SER A 325 12.73 15.84 -17.90
N THR A 326 12.19 16.83 -17.19
CA THR A 326 12.59 18.24 -17.32
C THR A 326 13.93 18.53 -16.61
N LEU A 327 14.40 17.62 -15.75
CA LEU A 327 15.72 17.69 -15.12
C LEU A 327 16.84 17.78 -16.17
N LYS A 328 16.64 17.26 -17.38
CA LYS A 328 17.58 17.42 -18.50
C LYS A 328 17.91 18.89 -18.79
N ALA A 329 16.93 19.79 -18.65
CA ALA A 329 17.11 21.21 -18.87
C ALA A 329 17.77 21.90 -17.67
N ALA A 330 17.34 21.55 -16.44
CA ALA A 330 17.86 22.17 -15.22
C ALA A 330 19.28 21.69 -14.87
N LEU A 331 19.54 20.39 -14.93
CA LEU A 331 20.78 19.73 -14.51
C LEU A 331 21.20 18.63 -15.51
N PRO A 332 21.72 19.00 -16.71
CA PRO A 332 21.95 18.07 -17.81
C PRO A 332 22.97 16.95 -17.50
N LYS A 333 24.04 17.27 -16.74
CA LYS A 333 25.07 16.28 -16.37
C LYS A 333 24.50 15.21 -15.42
N PRO A 334 23.89 15.56 -14.26
CA PRO A 334 23.18 14.59 -13.43
C PRO A 334 22.11 13.78 -14.15
N TYR A 335 21.33 14.39 -15.06
CA TYR A 335 20.33 13.67 -15.83
C TYR A 335 20.95 12.59 -16.73
N ALA A 336 22.06 12.90 -17.40
CA ALA A 336 22.77 11.92 -18.21
C ALA A 336 23.33 10.75 -17.39
N GLU A 337 23.80 11.02 -16.16
CA GLU A 337 24.21 9.98 -15.22
C GLU A 337 23.04 9.13 -14.75
N LEU A 338 21.90 9.74 -14.40
CA LEU A 338 20.67 9.02 -14.04
C LEU A 338 20.20 8.07 -15.14
N MET A 339 20.29 8.48 -16.40
CA MET A 339 19.94 7.61 -17.53
C MET A 339 20.87 6.40 -17.67
N LYS A 340 22.15 6.53 -17.31
CA LYS A 340 23.08 5.39 -17.22
C LYS A 340 22.70 4.48 -16.04
N VAL A 341 22.42 5.06 -14.88
CA VAL A 341 21.97 4.34 -13.68
C VAL A 341 20.69 3.53 -13.99
N ARG A 342 19.69 4.16 -14.64
CA ARG A 342 18.45 3.50 -15.10
C ARG A 342 18.75 2.21 -15.88
N LYS A 343 19.66 2.29 -16.85
CA LYS A 343 20.03 1.13 -17.68
C LYS A 343 20.74 0.05 -16.88
N ILE A 344 21.68 0.42 -16.01
CA ILE A 344 22.40 -0.54 -15.15
C ILE A 344 21.42 -1.28 -14.24
N LEU A 345 20.53 -0.54 -13.60
CA LEU A 345 19.55 -1.06 -12.66
C LEU A 345 18.56 -2.02 -13.33
N GLU A 346 17.97 -1.66 -14.48
CA GLU A 346 17.06 -2.56 -15.19
C GLU A 346 17.76 -3.83 -15.68
N SER A 347 18.98 -3.71 -16.22
CA SER A 347 19.73 -4.89 -16.67
C SER A 347 20.13 -5.81 -15.51
N HIS A 348 20.51 -5.24 -14.36
CA HIS A 348 21.00 -5.99 -13.20
C HIS A 348 19.88 -6.68 -12.43
N PHE A 349 18.86 -5.92 -12.03
CA PHE A 349 17.69 -6.46 -11.32
C PHE A 349 16.70 -7.17 -12.26
N LYS A 350 16.91 -7.02 -13.57
CA LYS A 350 16.05 -7.51 -14.65
C LYS A 350 14.62 -7.00 -14.56
N ASP A 351 14.32 -5.97 -13.78
CA ASP A 351 12.96 -5.52 -13.47
C ASP A 351 12.92 -3.99 -13.32
N VAL A 352 11.73 -3.42 -13.45
CA VAL A 352 11.50 -1.97 -13.28
C VAL A 352 11.87 -1.56 -11.86
N GLN A 353 12.72 -0.54 -11.74
CA GLN A 353 13.17 -0.04 -10.45
C GLN A 353 12.49 1.29 -10.10
N ASP A 354 12.13 1.41 -8.82
CA ASP A 354 11.81 2.65 -8.12
C ASP A 354 13.07 3.13 -7.41
N ILE A 355 13.53 4.34 -7.75
CA ILE A 355 14.80 4.92 -7.36
C ILE A 355 14.60 6.26 -6.65
N GLU A 356 15.37 6.47 -5.59
CA GLU A 356 15.51 7.77 -4.92
C GLU A 356 16.92 8.30 -5.18
N PHE A 357 17.02 9.58 -5.56
CA PHE A 357 18.30 10.21 -5.84
C PHE A 357 18.35 11.64 -5.29
N THR A 358 19.57 12.11 -5.06
CA THR A 358 19.88 13.50 -4.74
C THR A 358 21.03 13.96 -5.61
N VAL A 359 20.91 15.17 -6.14
CA VAL A 359 22.00 15.91 -6.73
C VAL A 359 22.47 16.94 -5.72
N GLN A 360 23.75 16.91 -5.38
CA GLN A 360 24.38 17.93 -4.55
C GLN A 360 25.45 18.62 -5.39
N GLU A 361 25.25 19.90 -5.67
CA GLU A 361 26.19 20.76 -6.41
C GLU A 361 26.64 20.12 -7.75
N GLY A 362 25.66 19.58 -8.49
CA GLY A 362 25.89 18.93 -9.78
C GLY A 362 26.43 17.49 -9.71
N LYS A 363 26.61 16.90 -8.52
CA LYS A 363 27.01 15.49 -8.34
C LYS A 363 25.82 14.62 -7.98
N LEU A 364 25.60 13.54 -8.73
CA LEU A 364 24.52 12.57 -8.49
C LEU A 364 24.87 11.60 -7.37
N PHE A 365 23.90 11.33 -6.51
CA PHE A 365 23.94 10.29 -5.50
C PHE A 365 22.67 9.43 -5.53
N MET A 366 22.84 8.11 -5.47
CA MET A 366 21.73 7.15 -5.39
C MET A 366 21.47 6.78 -3.93
N LEU A 367 20.24 7.03 -3.47
CA LEU A 367 19.85 6.82 -2.07
C LEU A 367 19.09 5.52 -1.85
N GLN A 368 18.37 5.06 -2.86
CA GLN A 368 17.58 3.84 -2.78
C GLN A 368 17.31 3.29 -4.17
N THR A 369 17.21 1.97 -4.26
CA THR A 369 16.52 1.29 -5.35
C THR A 369 15.67 0.18 -4.75
N ARG A 370 14.57 -0.16 -5.41
CA ARG A 370 13.77 -1.36 -5.18
C ARG A 370 12.96 -1.70 -6.41
N ASN A 371 12.49 -2.93 -6.53
CA ASN A 371 11.52 -3.27 -7.57
C ASN A 371 10.28 -2.38 -7.39
N GLY A 372 9.94 -1.63 -8.44
CA GLY A 372 8.89 -0.61 -8.37
C GLY A 372 7.53 -1.24 -8.12
N LYS A 373 6.77 -0.69 -7.15
CA LYS A 373 5.34 -1.01 -7.01
C LYS A 373 4.59 -0.43 -8.19
N ARG A 374 3.65 -1.19 -8.74
CA ARG A 374 3.04 -0.94 -10.04
C ARG A 374 1.61 -1.48 -10.08
N THR A 375 0.82 -0.98 -11.03
CA THR A 375 -0.52 -1.48 -11.30
C THR A 375 -0.45 -2.82 -12.04
N ALA A 376 -1.54 -3.59 -12.05
CA ALA A 376 -1.59 -4.82 -12.84
C ALA A 376 -1.41 -4.56 -14.34
N ALA A 377 -1.93 -3.43 -14.85
CA ALA A 377 -1.77 -3.03 -16.24
C ALA A 377 -0.29 -2.74 -16.58
N ALA A 378 0.41 -2.03 -15.71
CA ALA A 378 1.83 -1.76 -15.86
C ALA A 378 2.67 -3.05 -15.75
N SER A 379 2.35 -3.92 -14.77
CA SER A 379 3.01 -5.21 -14.60
C SER A 379 2.92 -6.09 -15.85
N LEU A 380 1.71 -6.15 -16.43
CA LEU A 380 1.45 -6.90 -17.66
C LEU A 380 2.28 -6.35 -18.82
N LYS A 381 2.25 -5.02 -19.02
CA LYS A 381 3.02 -4.34 -20.06
C LYS A 381 4.52 -4.56 -19.91
N PHE A 382 5.06 -4.40 -18.70
CA PHE A 382 6.47 -4.65 -18.41
C PHE A 382 6.88 -6.07 -18.75
N ALA A 383 6.08 -7.06 -18.35
CA ALA A 383 6.38 -8.46 -18.62
C ALA A 383 6.43 -8.74 -20.12
N MET A 384 5.46 -8.23 -20.90
CA MET A 384 5.44 -8.40 -22.36
C MET A 384 6.64 -7.72 -23.02
N ASP A 385 6.95 -6.47 -22.62
CA ASP A 385 8.07 -5.72 -23.17
C ASP A 385 9.41 -6.37 -22.83
N MET A 386 9.61 -6.80 -21.58
CA MET A 386 10.87 -7.39 -21.13
C MET A 386 11.13 -8.77 -21.75
N VAL A 387 10.10 -9.56 -22.04
CA VAL A 387 10.24 -10.80 -22.82
C VAL A 387 10.64 -10.47 -24.26
N LYS A 388 10.00 -9.48 -24.88
CA LYS A 388 10.34 -9.02 -26.24
C LYS A 388 11.77 -8.45 -26.33
N GLU A 389 12.21 -7.76 -25.29
CA GLU A 389 13.57 -7.23 -25.12
C GLU A 389 14.59 -8.32 -24.77
N LYS A 390 14.15 -9.57 -24.53
CA LYS A 390 14.99 -10.71 -24.06
C LYS A 390 15.67 -10.46 -22.71
N LEU A 391 15.10 -9.60 -21.88
CA LEU A 391 15.59 -9.33 -20.52
C LEU A 391 15.17 -10.45 -19.55
N ILE A 392 14.00 -11.04 -19.78
CA ILE A 392 13.43 -12.17 -19.04
C ILE A 392 12.85 -13.23 -19.97
N ASP A 393 12.67 -14.44 -19.47
CA ASP A 393 11.89 -15.50 -20.12
C ASP A 393 10.39 -15.41 -19.78
N TRP A 394 9.58 -16.22 -20.46
CA TRP A 394 8.13 -16.19 -20.29
C TRP A 394 7.69 -16.81 -18.95
N GLU A 395 8.46 -17.76 -18.41
CA GLU A 395 8.23 -18.32 -17.08
C GLU A 395 8.39 -17.25 -15.98
N THR A 396 9.45 -16.44 -16.08
CA THR A 396 9.66 -15.28 -15.19
C THR A 396 8.57 -14.25 -15.36
N ALA A 397 8.06 -14.04 -16.58
CA ALA A 397 6.94 -13.13 -16.84
C ALA A 397 5.67 -13.54 -16.07
N ILE A 398 5.37 -14.84 -15.95
CA ILE A 398 4.27 -15.34 -15.12
C ILE A 398 4.48 -14.95 -13.66
N LEU A 399 5.65 -15.28 -13.09
CA LEU A 399 5.94 -15.06 -11.67
C LEU A 399 5.98 -13.59 -11.26
N ARG A 400 6.19 -12.68 -12.22
CA ARG A 400 6.21 -11.23 -11.97
C ARG A 400 4.85 -10.56 -12.00
N ASN A 401 3.80 -11.28 -12.36
CA ASN A 401 2.43 -10.81 -12.31
C ASN A 401 1.70 -11.52 -11.16
N PRO A 402 1.64 -10.93 -9.95
CA PRO A 402 0.97 -11.55 -8.82
C PRO A 402 -0.52 -11.79 -9.14
N ALA A 403 -1.00 -13.01 -8.87
CA ALA A 403 -2.36 -13.42 -9.22
C ALA A 403 -3.43 -12.50 -8.61
N GLU A 404 -3.25 -12.09 -7.35
CA GLU A 404 -4.16 -11.18 -6.63
C GLU A 404 -4.32 -9.81 -7.32
N GLN A 405 -3.31 -9.36 -8.07
CA GLN A 405 -3.38 -8.07 -8.76
C GLN A 405 -4.18 -8.14 -10.06
N LEU A 406 -4.37 -9.32 -10.66
CA LEU A 406 -5.09 -9.47 -11.93
C LEU A 406 -6.56 -9.02 -11.83
N GLU A 407 -7.14 -9.03 -10.63
CA GLU A 407 -8.47 -8.47 -10.36
C GLU A 407 -8.56 -6.98 -10.76
N GLN A 408 -7.47 -6.21 -10.64
CA GLN A 408 -7.44 -4.81 -11.08
C GLN A 408 -7.67 -4.66 -12.58
N LEU A 409 -7.33 -5.66 -13.40
CA LEU A 409 -7.59 -5.65 -14.85
C LEU A 409 -9.07 -5.92 -15.17
N LEU A 410 -9.78 -6.52 -14.22
CA LEU A 410 -11.22 -6.82 -14.29
C LEU A 410 -12.06 -5.71 -13.64
N ALA A 411 -11.43 -4.77 -12.93
CA ALA A 411 -12.10 -3.68 -12.24
C ALA A 411 -12.96 -2.83 -13.20
N PRO A 412 -14.14 -2.38 -12.76
CA PRO A 412 -15.01 -1.54 -13.60
C PRO A 412 -14.35 -0.22 -13.99
N ILE A 413 -14.71 0.27 -15.17
CA ILE A 413 -14.38 1.62 -15.65
C ILE A 413 -15.64 2.48 -15.64
N PHE A 414 -15.56 3.80 -15.80
CA PHE A 414 -16.79 4.58 -15.97
C PHE A 414 -17.44 4.32 -17.33
N ASP A 415 -18.76 4.40 -17.37
CA ASP A 415 -19.50 4.40 -18.62
C ASP A 415 -19.18 5.67 -19.42
N LEU A 416 -18.79 5.49 -20.68
CA LEU A 416 -18.33 6.60 -21.53
C LEU A 416 -19.43 7.64 -21.79
N ALA A 417 -20.71 7.22 -21.83
CA ALA A 417 -21.82 8.15 -22.05
C ALA A 417 -22.11 8.98 -20.81
N ASP A 418 -21.95 8.43 -19.61
CA ASP A 418 -22.03 9.20 -18.35
C ASP A 418 -20.85 10.15 -18.20
N VAL A 419 -19.62 9.71 -18.50
CA VAL A 419 -18.43 10.59 -18.48
C VAL A 419 -18.59 11.76 -19.44
N ALA A 420 -19.15 11.53 -20.63
CA ALA A 420 -19.36 12.59 -21.62
C ALA A 420 -20.39 13.64 -21.17
N LYS A 421 -21.35 13.27 -20.31
CA LYS A 421 -22.35 14.18 -19.74
C LYS A 421 -21.87 14.86 -18.46
N ALA A 422 -20.96 14.22 -17.74
CA ALA A 422 -20.44 14.69 -16.46
C ALA A 422 -19.51 15.90 -16.66
N LYS A 423 -19.79 16.99 -15.96
CA LYS A 423 -18.88 18.13 -15.91
C LYS A 423 -17.69 17.77 -15.01
N THR A 424 -16.48 17.82 -15.57
CA THR A 424 -15.24 17.72 -14.79
C THR A 424 -15.12 18.93 -13.86
N LEU A 425 -14.98 18.67 -12.56
CA LEU A 425 -14.87 19.70 -11.52
C LEU A 425 -13.42 20.06 -11.24
N ALA A 426 -12.52 19.08 -11.29
CA ALA A 426 -11.09 19.26 -11.12
C ALA A 426 -10.33 18.16 -11.86
N THR A 427 -9.04 18.40 -12.07
CA THR A 427 -8.11 17.41 -12.62
C THR A 427 -6.90 17.34 -11.69
N GLY A 428 -6.46 16.13 -11.39
CA GLY A 428 -5.23 15.84 -10.66
C GLY A 428 -4.39 14.81 -11.41
N LEU A 429 -3.41 14.25 -10.70
CA LEU A 429 -2.49 13.24 -11.19
C LEU A 429 -3.11 11.84 -11.07
N PRO A 430 -3.09 11.03 -12.15
CA PRO A 430 -3.59 9.65 -12.13
C PRO A 430 -2.64 8.77 -11.32
N ALA A 431 -3.00 8.51 -10.06
CA ALA A 431 -2.13 7.81 -9.13
C ALA A 431 -2.47 6.31 -9.02
N GLY A 432 -3.75 5.95 -9.00
CA GLY A 432 -4.24 4.57 -8.95
C GLY A 432 -5.38 4.38 -9.96
N PRO A 433 -5.28 3.44 -10.92
CA PRO A 433 -6.20 3.35 -12.05
C PRO A 433 -7.58 2.84 -11.64
N GLY A 434 -8.57 3.09 -12.50
CA GLY A 434 -9.96 2.63 -12.32
C GLY A 434 -10.95 3.76 -12.07
N ALA A 435 -12.19 3.39 -11.80
CA ALA A 435 -13.31 4.30 -11.56
C ALA A 435 -13.90 4.07 -10.18
N ALA A 436 -14.03 5.13 -9.37
CA ALA A 436 -14.63 5.06 -8.04
C ALA A 436 -15.68 6.14 -7.86
N SER A 437 -16.87 5.73 -7.42
CA SER A 437 -17.96 6.61 -6.97
C SER A 437 -18.27 6.29 -5.52
N GLY A 438 -18.27 7.31 -4.66
CA GLY A 438 -18.54 7.13 -3.24
C GLY A 438 -18.93 8.42 -2.55
N LYS A 439 -19.46 8.29 -1.34
CA LYS A 439 -19.76 9.41 -0.46
C LYS A 439 -18.47 9.97 0.12
N ILE A 440 -18.35 11.29 0.12
CA ILE A 440 -17.18 12.00 0.62
C ILE A 440 -17.05 11.78 2.14
N TYR A 441 -15.85 11.41 2.59
CA TYR A 441 -15.46 11.41 4.00
C TYR A 441 -14.08 12.07 4.15
N LEU A 442 -13.95 13.00 5.10
CA LEU A 442 -12.72 13.80 5.29
C LEU A 442 -11.78 13.27 6.38
N ASN A 443 -12.16 12.17 7.03
CA ASN A 443 -11.43 11.57 8.14
C ASN A 443 -11.43 10.04 8.00
N ALA A 444 -10.29 9.42 8.28
CA ALA A 444 -10.08 7.98 8.09
C ALA A 444 -10.94 7.10 9.01
N GLU A 445 -11.16 7.48 10.26
CA GLU A 445 -11.99 6.71 11.20
C GLU A 445 -13.47 6.75 10.80
N ARG A 446 -13.96 7.93 10.42
CA ARG A 446 -15.33 8.08 9.91
C ARG A 446 -15.55 7.32 8.61
N ALA A 447 -14.55 7.29 7.73
CA ALA A 447 -14.56 6.44 6.53
C ALA A 447 -14.71 4.95 6.88
N VAL A 448 -13.98 4.44 7.88
CA VAL A 448 -14.11 3.05 8.35
C VAL A 448 -15.50 2.78 8.93
N LEU A 449 -16.02 3.68 9.76
CA LEU A 449 -17.36 3.54 10.34
C LEU A 449 -18.45 3.57 9.27
N ALA A 450 -18.27 4.31 8.18
CA ALA A 450 -19.21 4.39 7.07
C ALA A 450 -19.21 3.12 6.21
N GLU A 451 -18.03 2.57 5.92
CA GLU A 451 -17.91 1.29 5.22
C GLU A 451 -18.55 0.16 6.04
N ALA A 452 -18.36 0.15 7.36
CA ALA A 452 -19.02 -0.80 8.25
C ALA A 452 -20.57 -0.69 8.25
N ARG A 453 -21.13 0.45 7.83
CA ARG A 453 -22.58 0.64 7.59
C ARG A 453 -23.01 0.27 6.17
N GLY A 454 -22.11 -0.23 5.33
CA GLY A 454 -22.37 -0.60 3.94
C GLY A 454 -22.36 0.58 2.96
N GLU A 455 -21.83 1.74 3.35
CA GLU A 455 -21.73 2.90 2.46
C GLU A 455 -20.49 2.78 1.55
N LYS A 456 -20.62 3.17 0.28
CA LYS A 456 -19.46 3.36 -0.61
C LYS A 456 -18.74 4.63 -0.22
N VAL A 457 -17.47 4.53 0.15
CA VAL A 457 -16.70 5.65 0.71
C VAL A 457 -15.71 6.21 -0.31
N LEU A 458 -15.65 7.53 -0.42
CA LEU A 458 -14.58 8.26 -1.09
C LEU A 458 -13.80 9.07 -0.04
N LEU A 459 -12.56 8.67 0.24
CA LEU A 459 -11.71 9.38 1.20
C LEU A 459 -11.11 10.62 0.52
N VAL A 460 -11.45 11.81 1.01
CA VAL A 460 -10.96 13.09 0.47
C VAL A 460 -10.11 13.79 1.52
N ARG A 461 -8.84 14.04 1.21
CA ARG A 461 -7.86 14.63 2.15
C ARG A 461 -7.00 15.69 1.46
N THR A 462 -6.36 16.57 2.22
CA THR A 462 -5.38 17.51 1.66
C THR A 462 -4.17 16.73 1.17
N GLU A 463 -3.69 15.86 2.05
CA GLU A 463 -2.69 14.83 1.85
C GLU A 463 -3.03 13.68 2.79
N THR A 464 -2.52 12.48 2.51
CA THR A 464 -2.66 11.33 3.41
C THR A 464 -1.38 11.10 4.18
N SER A 465 -1.53 10.61 5.40
CA SER A 465 -0.45 10.17 6.28
C SER A 465 -0.52 8.65 6.53
N PRO A 466 0.48 8.06 7.18
CA PRO A 466 0.46 6.63 7.54
C PRO A 466 -0.71 6.26 8.48
N GLU A 467 -1.25 7.23 9.23
CA GLU A 467 -2.40 7.04 10.12
C GLU A 467 -3.72 6.86 9.36
N ASP A 468 -3.80 7.36 8.12
CA ASP A 468 -5.00 7.26 7.29
C ASP A 468 -5.20 5.85 6.69
N LEU A 469 -4.28 4.92 6.90
CA LEU A 469 -4.25 3.60 6.24
C LEU A 469 -5.57 2.85 6.35
N ARG A 470 -6.23 2.85 7.52
CA ARG A 470 -7.51 2.15 7.70
C ARG A 470 -8.62 2.76 6.83
N GLY A 471 -8.69 4.08 6.77
CA GLY A 471 -9.61 4.80 5.89
C GLY A 471 -9.33 4.53 4.42
N MET A 472 -8.05 4.48 4.03
CA MET A 472 -7.63 4.15 2.66
C MET A 472 -8.01 2.71 2.27
N ILE A 473 -8.00 1.76 3.22
CA ILE A 473 -8.48 0.39 2.99
C ILE A 473 -10.00 0.39 2.73
N ALA A 474 -10.75 1.10 3.57
CA ALA A 474 -12.21 1.14 3.55
C ALA A 474 -12.78 1.89 2.33
N ALA A 475 -12.07 2.88 1.79
CA ALA A 475 -12.55 3.69 0.69
C ALA A 475 -12.53 2.96 -0.67
N GLU A 476 -13.52 3.22 -1.52
CA GLU A 476 -13.54 2.81 -2.95
C GLU A 476 -12.48 3.58 -3.75
N GLY A 477 -12.25 4.84 -3.39
CA GLY A 477 -11.26 5.69 -4.00
C GLY A 477 -10.71 6.75 -3.05
N ILE A 478 -9.56 7.30 -3.42
CA ILE A 478 -8.82 8.29 -2.63
C ILE A 478 -8.60 9.53 -3.49
N LEU A 479 -8.96 10.69 -2.97
CA LEU A 479 -8.74 11.98 -3.63
C LEU A 479 -7.92 12.88 -2.71
N THR A 480 -6.81 13.41 -3.22
CA THR A 480 -6.04 14.43 -2.51
C THR A 480 -5.93 15.74 -3.28
N SER A 481 -5.99 16.87 -2.57
CA SER A 481 -5.81 18.20 -3.18
C SER A 481 -4.34 18.55 -3.44
N LYS A 482 -3.43 18.06 -2.58
CA LYS A 482 -1.98 18.15 -2.72
C LYS A 482 -1.35 16.77 -2.96
N GLY A 483 -0.04 16.76 -3.22
CA GLY A 483 0.74 15.53 -3.41
C GLY A 483 0.99 15.17 -4.86
N GLY A 484 2.23 14.76 -5.15
CA GLY A 484 2.66 14.27 -6.46
C GLY A 484 2.35 12.80 -6.71
N VAL A 485 2.81 12.26 -7.83
CA VAL A 485 2.72 10.83 -8.14
C VAL A 485 3.57 9.97 -7.22
N SER A 486 4.51 10.58 -6.49
CA SER A 486 5.37 9.98 -5.46
C SER A 486 4.85 10.17 -4.02
N SER A 487 3.69 10.83 -3.85
CA SER A 487 3.08 11.05 -2.53
C SER A 487 2.66 9.76 -1.82
N HIS A 488 2.45 9.85 -0.51
CA HIS A 488 1.96 8.74 0.32
C HIS A 488 0.69 8.10 -0.26
N ALA A 489 -0.30 8.92 -0.62
CA ALA A 489 -1.56 8.47 -1.20
C ALA A 489 -1.31 7.64 -2.47
N ALA A 490 -0.48 8.16 -3.38
CA ALA A 490 -0.20 7.52 -4.65
C ALA A 490 0.53 6.18 -4.48
N LEU A 491 1.54 6.11 -3.61
CA LEU A 491 2.31 4.89 -3.38
C LEU A 491 1.45 3.77 -2.78
N VAL A 492 0.65 4.10 -1.76
CA VAL A 492 -0.20 3.14 -1.05
C VAL A 492 -1.36 2.70 -1.92
N ALA A 493 -2.03 3.63 -2.63
CA ALA A 493 -3.15 3.29 -3.52
C ALA A 493 -2.73 2.33 -4.65
N ARG A 494 -1.60 2.56 -5.31
CA ARG A 494 -1.06 1.65 -6.34
C ARG A 494 -0.85 0.25 -5.80
N GLN A 495 -0.29 0.15 -4.60
CA GLN A 495 -0.04 -1.14 -3.97
C GLN A 495 -1.32 -1.87 -3.59
N MET A 496 -2.35 -1.14 -3.17
CA MET A 496 -3.66 -1.70 -2.81
C MET A 496 -4.57 -1.97 -4.01
N GLY A 497 -4.25 -1.41 -5.19
CA GLY A 497 -5.16 -1.43 -6.32
C GLY A 497 -6.38 -0.53 -6.14
N LYS A 498 -6.29 0.50 -5.30
CA LYS A 498 -7.37 1.45 -5.09
C LYS A 498 -7.31 2.57 -6.12
N VAL A 499 -8.48 3.05 -6.53
CA VAL A 499 -8.60 4.20 -7.44
C VAL A 499 -8.10 5.44 -6.70
N CYS A 500 -7.20 6.20 -7.32
CA CYS A 500 -6.60 7.35 -6.66
C CYS A 500 -6.28 8.49 -7.63
N VAL A 501 -6.69 9.70 -7.25
CA VAL A 501 -6.32 10.95 -7.91
C VAL A 501 -5.61 11.83 -6.87
N CYS A 502 -4.35 12.16 -7.13
CA CYS A 502 -3.55 12.99 -6.21
C CYS A 502 -3.36 14.40 -6.77
N GLY A 503 -3.06 15.39 -5.91
CA GLY A 503 -2.68 16.72 -6.37
C GLY A 503 -3.76 17.45 -7.18
N ALA A 504 -5.04 17.20 -6.90
CA ALA A 504 -6.15 17.88 -7.55
C ALA A 504 -6.31 19.29 -6.96
N GLY A 505 -5.42 20.22 -7.33
CA GLY A 505 -5.36 21.57 -6.75
C GLY A 505 -6.63 22.42 -6.91
N GLY A 506 -7.55 22.03 -7.80
CA GLY A 506 -8.89 22.62 -7.92
C GLY A 506 -9.91 22.13 -6.89
N VAL A 507 -9.48 21.31 -5.92
CA VAL A 507 -10.28 20.78 -4.81
C VAL A 507 -9.82 21.44 -3.51
N GLU A 508 -10.69 22.22 -2.90
CA GLU A 508 -10.46 22.87 -1.60
C GLU A 508 -11.20 22.12 -0.51
N ILE A 509 -10.54 21.86 0.62
CA ILE A 509 -11.09 21.06 1.71
C ILE A 509 -11.13 21.92 2.97
N ASN A 510 -12.30 22.01 3.59
CA ASN A 510 -12.50 22.67 4.87
C ASN A 510 -12.89 21.64 5.92
N TYR A 511 -11.96 21.31 6.82
CA TYR A 511 -12.17 20.30 7.86
C TYR A 511 -13.15 20.75 8.95
N GLU A 512 -13.10 22.03 9.35
CA GLU A 512 -14.00 22.58 10.38
C GLU A 512 -15.47 22.51 9.94
N LYS A 513 -15.74 22.91 8.70
CA LYS A 513 -17.09 22.92 8.11
C LYS A 513 -17.48 21.58 7.50
N GLN A 514 -16.54 20.64 7.38
CA GLN A 514 -16.70 19.33 6.77
C GLN A 514 -17.22 19.40 5.33
N THR A 515 -16.62 20.29 4.53
CA THR A 515 -17.02 20.54 3.14
C THR A 515 -15.85 20.44 2.18
N VAL A 516 -16.15 20.02 0.94
CA VAL A 516 -15.23 20.04 -0.20
C VAL A 516 -15.76 21.00 -1.25
N THR A 517 -14.94 21.92 -1.72
CA THR A 517 -15.30 22.85 -2.79
C THR A 517 -14.51 22.50 -4.05
N ALA A 518 -15.19 22.33 -5.19
CA ALA A 518 -14.55 22.10 -6.48
C ALA A 518 -15.30 22.83 -7.59
N ALA A 519 -14.58 23.61 -8.41
CA ALA A 519 -15.15 24.48 -9.44
C ALA A 519 -16.33 25.36 -8.93
N GLY A 520 -16.19 25.91 -7.71
CA GLY A 520 -17.19 26.75 -7.06
C GLY A 520 -18.43 26.02 -6.52
N LYS A 521 -18.52 24.69 -6.64
CA LYS A 521 -19.57 23.87 -6.02
C LYS A 521 -19.08 23.35 -4.68
N VAL A 522 -19.94 23.48 -3.66
CA VAL A 522 -19.68 22.97 -2.31
C VAL A 522 -20.40 21.65 -2.12
N PHE A 523 -19.66 20.64 -1.69
CA PHE A 523 -20.14 19.31 -1.34
C PHE A 523 -19.96 19.09 0.17
N LYS A 524 -20.96 18.52 0.82
CA LYS A 524 -20.89 18.15 2.23
C LYS A 524 -20.38 16.72 2.39
N GLU A 525 -19.80 16.43 3.55
CA GLU A 525 -19.52 15.05 3.92
C GLU A 525 -20.81 14.20 3.83
N GLY A 526 -20.69 12.99 3.27
CA GLY A 526 -21.82 12.10 2.99
C GLY A 526 -22.46 12.26 1.60
N GLU A 527 -22.11 13.31 0.84
CA GLU A 527 -22.56 13.48 -0.55
C GLU A 527 -21.66 12.73 -1.54
N TYR A 528 -22.22 12.35 -2.69
CA TYR A 528 -21.48 11.59 -3.70
C TYR A 528 -20.53 12.44 -4.54
N MET A 529 -19.36 11.87 -4.79
CA MET A 529 -18.41 12.35 -5.79
C MET A 529 -17.75 11.16 -6.48
N SER A 530 -17.28 11.36 -7.71
CA SER A 530 -16.71 10.31 -8.55
C SER A 530 -15.32 10.71 -9.03
N ILE A 531 -14.37 9.77 -9.03
CA ILE A 531 -12.99 9.98 -9.50
C ILE A 531 -12.59 8.93 -10.52
N ASP A 532 -11.93 9.38 -11.60
CA ASP A 532 -11.29 8.52 -12.59
C ASP A 532 -9.79 8.57 -12.36
N GLY A 533 -9.27 7.54 -11.71
CA GLY A 533 -7.84 7.43 -11.42
C GLY A 533 -6.98 7.06 -12.62
N THR A 534 -7.58 6.80 -13.78
CA THR A 534 -6.87 6.58 -15.05
C THR A 534 -6.61 7.89 -15.78
N SER A 535 -7.61 8.78 -15.82
CA SER A 535 -7.49 10.09 -16.48
C SER A 535 -7.17 11.24 -15.53
N GLY A 536 -7.22 11.01 -14.21
CA GLY A 536 -7.00 12.03 -13.18
C GLY A 536 -8.19 12.98 -12.99
N LYS A 537 -9.36 12.67 -13.54
CA LYS A 537 -10.53 13.57 -13.51
C LYS A 537 -11.39 13.36 -12.28
N VAL A 538 -11.94 14.46 -11.77
CA VAL A 538 -12.87 14.50 -10.64
C VAL A 538 -14.23 15.02 -11.12
N PHE A 539 -15.31 14.34 -10.74
CA PHE A 539 -16.68 14.63 -11.15
C PHE A 539 -17.60 14.71 -9.93
N GLY A 540 -18.60 15.57 -9.98
CA GLY A 540 -19.63 15.65 -8.93
C GLY A 540 -20.70 14.59 -9.10
N GLY A 541 -21.23 14.08 -7.98
CA GLY A 541 -22.28 13.06 -7.97
C GLY A 541 -21.75 11.65 -8.20
N GLU A 542 -22.69 10.71 -8.39
CA GLU A 542 -22.41 9.30 -8.66
C GLU A 542 -22.47 9.03 -10.17
N LEU A 543 -21.35 8.56 -10.74
CA LEU A 543 -21.31 8.09 -12.13
C LEU A 543 -21.46 6.57 -12.21
N LYS A 544 -22.12 6.09 -13.26
CA LYS A 544 -22.27 4.65 -13.52
C LYS A 544 -20.97 4.04 -14.04
N THR A 545 -20.73 2.80 -13.63
CA THR A 545 -19.60 2.00 -14.10
C THR A 545 -20.01 1.03 -15.22
N ALA A 546 -19.08 0.75 -16.12
CA ALA A 546 -19.17 -0.25 -17.18
C ALA A 546 -18.11 -1.36 -16.97
N PRO A 547 -18.29 -2.56 -17.57
CA PRO A 547 -17.31 -3.63 -17.51
C PRO A 547 -15.95 -3.23 -18.10
N SER A 548 -14.87 -3.81 -17.58
CA SER A 548 -13.52 -3.53 -18.06
C SER A 548 -13.31 -3.96 -19.53
N GLU A 549 -12.27 -3.44 -20.17
CA GLU A 549 -11.87 -3.83 -21.53
C GLU A 549 -11.62 -5.35 -21.65
N ILE A 550 -11.08 -5.98 -20.60
CA ILE A 550 -10.85 -7.42 -20.56
C ILE A 550 -12.19 -8.17 -20.56
N ILE A 551 -13.12 -7.79 -19.68
CA ILE A 551 -14.44 -8.42 -19.60
C ILE A 551 -15.20 -8.20 -20.91
N SER A 552 -15.22 -6.98 -21.44
CA SER A 552 -15.93 -6.66 -22.69
C SER A 552 -15.35 -7.42 -23.90
N GLY A 553 -14.02 -7.59 -23.95
CA GLY A 553 -13.36 -8.38 -24.99
C GLY A 553 -13.68 -9.87 -24.88
N ILE A 554 -13.57 -10.45 -23.67
CA ILE A 554 -13.77 -11.89 -23.43
C ILE A 554 -15.25 -12.29 -23.53
N VAL A 555 -16.13 -11.57 -22.84
CA VAL A 555 -17.54 -11.98 -22.65
C VAL A 555 -18.44 -11.49 -23.77
N SER A 556 -18.24 -10.24 -24.22
CA SER A 556 -19.08 -9.58 -25.23
C SER A 556 -18.49 -9.64 -26.64
N GLY A 557 -17.26 -10.15 -26.82
CA GLY A 557 -16.58 -10.21 -28.13
C GLY A 557 -16.31 -8.83 -28.73
N ASN A 558 -16.14 -7.80 -27.90
CA ASN A 558 -15.96 -6.43 -28.38
C ASN A 558 -14.62 -6.28 -29.11
N LYS A 559 -14.69 -6.15 -30.45
CA LYS A 559 -13.50 -6.03 -31.32
C LYS A 559 -12.58 -4.87 -30.95
N LYS A 560 -13.12 -3.74 -30.47
CA LYS A 560 -12.30 -2.59 -30.05
C LYS A 560 -11.49 -2.94 -28.80
N ALA A 561 -12.12 -3.59 -27.83
CA ALA A 561 -11.45 -4.03 -26.61
C ALA A 561 -10.39 -5.10 -26.91
N MET A 562 -10.69 -6.05 -27.80
CA MET A 562 -9.74 -7.10 -28.23
C MET A 562 -8.52 -6.55 -28.99
N ALA A 563 -8.65 -5.39 -29.64
CA ALA A 563 -7.55 -4.75 -30.36
C ALA A 563 -6.53 -4.08 -29.43
N THR A 564 -6.92 -3.78 -28.19
CA THR A 564 -6.06 -3.09 -27.21
C THR A 564 -4.82 -3.93 -26.86
N GLU A 565 -3.71 -3.23 -26.58
CA GLU A 565 -2.47 -3.89 -26.14
C GLU A 565 -2.67 -4.64 -24.81
N LYS A 566 -3.46 -4.05 -23.91
CA LYS A 566 -3.80 -4.65 -22.60
C LYS A 566 -4.49 -6.00 -22.76
N PHE A 567 -5.48 -6.11 -23.65
CA PHE A 567 -6.17 -7.37 -23.92
C PHE A 567 -5.22 -8.43 -24.50
N LYS A 568 -4.42 -8.06 -25.50
CA LYS A 568 -3.46 -8.97 -26.13
C LYS A 568 -2.41 -9.48 -25.15
N GLY A 569 -1.88 -8.59 -24.31
CA GLY A 569 -0.96 -8.96 -23.23
C GLY A 569 -1.60 -9.92 -22.24
N PHE A 570 -2.85 -9.66 -21.84
CA PHE A 570 -3.57 -10.53 -20.90
C PHE A 570 -3.77 -11.93 -21.48
N GLN A 571 -4.22 -12.01 -22.74
CA GLN A 571 -4.39 -13.27 -23.43
C GLN A 571 -3.05 -14.03 -23.55
N GLN A 572 -1.97 -13.35 -23.91
CA GLN A 572 -0.64 -13.98 -24.01
C GLN A 572 -0.15 -14.50 -22.65
N LEU A 573 -0.37 -13.75 -21.56
CA LEU A 573 -0.06 -14.19 -20.21
C LEU A 573 -0.87 -15.43 -19.84
N MET A 574 -2.18 -15.45 -20.14
CA MET A 574 -3.04 -16.61 -19.88
C MET A 574 -2.60 -17.84 -20.68
N GLU A 575 -2.17 -17.68 -21.93
CA GLU A 575 -1.58 -18.76 -22.73
C GLU A 575 -0.30 -19.32 -22.11
N TRP A 576 0.56 -18.46 -21.56
CA TRP A 576 1.75 -18.89 -20.83
C TRP A 576 1.39 -19.62 -19.53
N CYS A 577 0.41 -19.11 -18.78
CA CYS A 577 -0.11 -19.78 -17.59
C CYS A 577 -0.67 -21.17 -17.93
N GLU A 578 -1.44 -21.30 -19.02
CA GLU A 578 -1.98 -22.58 -19.48
C GLU A 578 -0.87 -23.57 -19.86
N LYS A 579 0.23 -23.11 -20.48
CA LYS A 579 1.39 -23.96 -20.77
C LYS A 579 2.10 -24.46 -19.51
N ALA A 580 2.14 -23.64 -18.45
CA ALA A 580 2.80 -23.98 -17.20
C ALA A 580 1.91 -24.74 -16.22
N THR A 581 0.58 -24.69 -16.39
CA THR A 581 -0.36 -25.24 -15.41
C THR A 581 -0.29 -26.76 -15.35
N ARG A 582 -0.39 -27.29 -14.13
CA ARG A 582 -0.57 -28.73 -13.87
C ARG A 582 -1.96 -29.06 -13.36
N MET A 583 -2.68 -28.08 -12.80
CA MET A 583 -4.03 -28.24 -12.26
C MET A 583 -5.04 -27.65 -13.23
N SER A 584 -6.11 -28.38 -13.51
CA SER A 584 -7.25 -27.83 -14.25
C SER A 584 -8.04 -26.86 -13.38
N VAL A 585 -8.31 -25.66 -13.90
CA VAL A 585 -9.16 -24.67 -13.22
C VAL A 585 -10.60 -24.87 -13.69
N ARG A 586 -11.49 -25.24 -12.76
CA ARG A 586 -12.95 -25.30 -12.98
C ARG A 586 -13.61 -24.15 -12.21
N THR A 587 -14.82 -23.78 -12.61
CA THR A 587 -15.57 -22.69 -11.97
C THR A 587 -16.68 -23.20 -11.04
N ASN A 588 -17.16 -22.34 -10.16
CA ASN A 588 -18.46 -22.52 -9.51
C ASN A 588 -19.49 -21.71 -10.30
N ALA A 589 -20.48 -22.38 -10.89
CA ALA A 589 -21.50 -21.74 -11.72
C ALA A 589 -22.83 -22.48 -11.63
N ASP A 590 -23.89 -21.70 -11.42
CA ASP A 590 -25.23 -22.19 -11.12
C ASP A 590 -26.21 -21.90 -12.26
N THR A 591 -25.84 -21.02 -13.20
CA THR A 591 -26.67 -20.66 -14.36
C THR A 591 -25.94 -20.87 -15.69
N PRO A 592 -26.68 -21.02 -16.81
CA PRO A 592 -26.06 -21.11 -18.15
C PRO A 592 -25.20 -19.89 -18.49
N GLU A 593 -25.62 -18.70 -18.06
CA GLU A 593 -24.90 -17.45 -18.32
C GLU A 593 -23.59 -17.37 -17.54
N GLN A 594 -23.59 -17.70 -16.24
CA GLN A 594 -22.36 -17.81 -15.44
C GLN A 594 -21.40 -18.84 -16.05
N THR A 595 -21.93 -19.97 -16.53
CA THR A 595 -21.15 -20.99 -17.22
C THR A 595 -20.50 -20.44 -18.49
N ARG A 596 -21.26 -19.70 -19.31
CA ARG A 596 -20.76 -19.10 -20.55
C ARG A 596 -19.63 -18.12 -20.28
N ILE A 597 -19.79 -17.26 -19.27
CA ILE A 597 -18.76 -16.31 -18.85
C ILE A 597 -17.51 -17.08 -18.40
N ALA A 598 -17.65 -18.06 -17.52
CA ALA A 598 -16.50 -18.79 -16.99
C ALA A 598 -15.72 -19.56 -18.07
N LEU A 599 -16.40 -20.17 -19.04
CA LEU A 599 -15.74 -20.83 -20.18
C LEU A 599 -15.02 -19.82 -21.06
N ALA A 600 -15.56 -18.61 -21.24
CA ALA A 600 -14.89 -17.55 -21.98
C ALA A 600 -13.57 -17.13 -21.32
N PHE A 601 -13.49 -17.19 -19.98
CA PHE A 601 -12.26 -16.99 -19.21
C PHE A 601 -11.33 -18.22 -19.16
N GLY A 602 -11.68 -19.33 -19.83
CA GLY A 602 -10.82 -20.51 -19.95
C GLY A 602 -11.08 -21.63 -18.93
N ALA A 603 -12.17 -21.57 -18.16
CA ALA A 603 -12.52 -22.65 -17.23
C ALA A 603 -12.67 -23.99 -17.96
N LYS A 604 -12.12 -25.07 -17.38
CA LYS A 604 -12.15 -26.44 -17.93
C LYS A 604 -13.39 -27.23 -17.49
N GLY A 605 -14.51 -26.53 -17.28
CA GLY A 605 -15.76 -27.08 -16.76
C GLY A 605 -16.19 -26.47 -15.43
N ILE A 606 -17.23 -27.04 -14.81
CA ILE A 606 -17.83 -26.54 -13.56
C ILE A 606 -17.49 -27.48 -12.42
N GLY A 607 -16.76 -27.03 -11.41
CA GLY A 607 -16.37 -27.80 -10.24
C GLY A 607 -17.48 -27.89 -9.19
N LEU A 608 -18.45 -26.97 -9.22
CA LEU A 608 -19.62 -26.97 -8.36
C LEU A 608 -20.77 -26.17 -8.99
N THR A 609 -21.89 -26.85 -9.25
CA THR A 609 -23.21 -26.26 -9.48
C THR A 609 -24.06 -26.48 -8.25
N ARG A 610 -24.53 -25.39 -7.63
CA ARG A 610 -25.42 -25.38 -6.47
C ARG A 610 -26.86 -25.39 -6.94
N THR A 611 -27.57 -26.48 -6.68
CA THR A 611 -28.96 -26.64 -7.14
C THR A 611 -29.94 -25.81 -6.35
N GLU A 612 -29.60 -25.45 -5.12
CA GLU A 612 -30.44 -24.62 -4.24
C GLU A 612 -30.75 -23.24 -4.83
N HIS A 613 -29.78 -22.62 -5.51
CA HIS A 613 -29.95 -21.30 -6.14
C HIS A 613 -30.98 -21.33 -7.27
N MET A 614 -31.18 -22.48 -7.91
CA MET A 614 -32.14 -22.65 -9.01
C MET A 614 -33.60 -22.60 -8.53
N PHE A 615 -33.85 -22.70 -7.21
CA PHE A 615 -35.20 -22.69 -6.63
C PHE A 615 -35.64 -21.31 -6.11
N PHE A 616 -34.73 -20.36 -5.90
CA PHE A 616 -35.07 -19.06 -5.31
C PHE A 616 -35.64 -18.03 -6.32
N GLU A 617 -35.55 -18.31 -7.62
CA GLU A 617 -35.99 -17.37 -8.67
C GLU A 617 -37.49 -17.48 -8.98
N GLY A 618 -38.20 -16.35 -8.88
CA GLY A 618 -39.59 -16.20 -9.34
C GLY A 618 -40.56 -17.19 -8.69
N ASP A 619 -41.47 -17.77 -9.49
CA ASP A 619 -42.49 -18.71 -9.01
C ASP A 619 -41.96 -20.12 -8.66
N ARG A 620 -40.65 -20.38 -8.84
CA ARG A 620 -40.04 -21.68 -8.51
C ARG A 620 -40.00 -21.93 -7.01
N ILE A 621 -39.86 -20.87 -6.23
CA ILE A 621 -39.81 -20.95 -4.77
C ILE A 621 -41.14 -21.46 -4.22
N ASP A 622 -42.26 -21.19 -4.89
CA ASP A 622 -43.57 -21.63 -4.44
C ASP A 622 -43.77 -23.12 -4.66
N ALA A 623 -43.29 -23.67 -5.77
CA ALA A 623 -43.28 -25.13 -5.98
C ALA A 623 -42.39 -25.85 -4.94
N MET A 624 -41.30 -25.23 -4.49
CA MET A 624 -40.47 -25.75 -3.40
C MET A 624 -41.21 -25.68 -2.05
N ARG A 625 -41.92 -24.57 -1.78
CA ARG A 625 -42.74 -24.40 -0.57
C ARG A 625 -43.92 -25.37 -0.53
N GLU A 626 -44.58 -25.61 -1.65
CA GLU A 626 -45.62 -26.65 -1.80
C GLU A 626 -45.07 -28.03 -1.43
N MET A 627 -43.87 -28.37 -1.90
CA MET A 627 -43.21 -29.65 -1.58
C MET A 627 -42.95 -29.80 -0.08
N ILE A 628 -42.50 -28.73 0.57
CA ILE A 628 -42.22 -28.70 2.01
C ILE A 628 -43.52 -28.80 2.84
N LEU A 629 -44.57 -28.11 2.42
CA LEU A 629 -45.88 -28.09 3.10
C LEU A 629 -46.71 -29.36 2.85
N ALA A 630 -46.37 -30.17 1.84
CA ALA A 630 -47.08 -31.41 1.53
C ALA A 630 -47.07 -32.40 2.71
N THR A 631 -48.27 -32.84 3.10
CA THR A 631 -48.50 -33.81 4.17
C THR A 631 -48.62 -35.25 3.67
N THR A 632 -48.81 -35.46 2.36
CA THR A 632 -48.88 -36.77 1.72
C THR A 632 -47.78 -36.96 0.70
N LEU A 633 -47.40 -38.21 0.45
CA LEU A 633 -46.41 -38.56 -0.58
C LEU A 633 -46.85 -38.09 -1.98
N GLU A 634 -48.13 -38.26 -2.31
CA GLU A 634 -48.65 -37.90 -3.63
C GLU A 634 -48.65 -36.38 -3.85
N ALA A 635 -49.01 -35.59 -2.84
CA ALA A 635 -48.89 -34.13 -2.91
C ALA A 635 -47.42 -33.68 -3.05
N ARG A 636 -46.49 -34.33 -2.35
CA ARG A 636 -45.06 -34.04 -2.46
C ARG A 636 -44.52 -34.37 -3.85
N LYS A 637 -44.89 -35.52 -4.42
CA LYS A 637 -44.53 -35.90 -5.81
C LYS A 637 -45.08 -34.90 -6.82
N ALA A 638 -46.33 -34.45 -6.65
CA ALA A 638 -46.94 -33.46 -7.53
C ALA A 638 -46.19 -32.12 -7.50
N ALA A 639 -45.77 -31.64 -6.33
CA ALA A 639 -44.95 -30.44 -6.20
C ALA A 639 -43.54 -30.62 -6.81
N LEU A 640 -42.89 -31.77 -6.59
CA LEU A 640 -41.60 -32.08 -7.21
C LEU A 640 -41.69 -32.16 -8.75
N ALA A 641 -42.81 -32.66 -9.29
CA ALA A 641 -43.05 -32.70 -10.73
C ALA A 641 -43.11 -31.29 -11.36
N LYS A 642 -43.53 -30.27 -10.61
CA LYS A 642 -43.47 -28.86 -11.04
C LYS A 642 -42.04 -28.33 -11.10
N LEU A 643 -41.14 -28.79 -10.22
CA LEU A 643 -39.73 -28.38 -10.19
C LEU A 643 -38.89 -29.01 -11.32
N LEU A 644 -39.25 -30.24 -11.72
CA LEU A 644 -38.54 -30.99 -12.75
C LEU A 644 -38.31 -30.23 -14.08
N PRO A 645 -39.30 -29.57 -14.71
CA PRO A 645 -39.07 -28.85 -15.96
C PRO A 645 -38.12 -27.65 -15.80
N TYR A 646 -38.15 -26.95 -14.66
CA TYR A 646 -37.24 -25.84 -14.39
C TYR A 646 -35.79 -26.32 -14.26
N GLN A 647 -35.56 -27.29 -13.38
CA GLN A 647 -34.25 -27.92 -13.17
C GLN A 647 -33.71 -28.51 -14.49
N ARG A 648 -34.54 -29.24 -15.24
CA ARG A 648 -34.15 -29.80 -16.54
C ARG A 648 -33.73 -28.70 -17.51
N LYS A 649 -34.48 -27.60 -17.62
CA LYS A 649 -34.15 -26.48 -18.51
C LYS A 649 -32.82 -25.84 -18.15
N ASP A 650 -32.57 -25.60 -16.86
CA ASP A 650 -31.32 -24.99 -16.41
C ASP A 650 -30.12 -25.91 -16.67
N PHE A 651 -30.24 -27.20 -16.35
CA PHE A 651 -29.19 -28.18 -16.66
C PHE A 651 -28.97 -28.36 -18.16
N THR A 652 -30.02 -28.41 -18.97
CA THR A 652 -29.89 -28.43 -20.43
C THR A 652 -29.10 -27.21 -20.89
N GLY A 653 -29.43 -26.01 -20.39
CA GLY A 653 -28.69 -24.79 -20.71
C GLY A 653 -27.21 -24.87 -20.32
N ILE A 654 -26.91 -25.34 -19.10
CA ILE A 654 -25.53 -25.53 -18.61
C ILE A 654 -24.76 -26.52 -19.50
N PHE A 655 -25.34 -27.70 -19.77
CA PHE A 655 -24.70 -28.74 -20.57
C PHE A 655 -24.50 -28.32 -22.03
N THR A 656 -25.46 -27.59 -22.61
CA THR A 656 -25.32 -27.03 -23.96
C THR A 656 -24.13 -26.07 -24.04
N VAL A 657 -23.91 -25.25 -23.01
CA VAL A 657 -22.77 -24.32 -22.96
C VAL A 657 -21.45 -25.06 -22.75
N LEU A 658 -21.43 -26.13 -21.94
CA LEU A 658 -20.21 -26.89 -21.62
C LEU A 658 -19.60 -27.67 -22.79
N LYS A 659 -20.39 -28.04 -23.81
CA LYS A 659 -19.90 -28.70 -25.03
C LYS A 659 -18.94 -29.87 -24.76
N GLY A 660 -19.29 -30.73 -23.80
CA GLY A 660 -18.49 -31.92 -23.43
C GLY A 660 -17.50 -31.73 -22.28
N LEU A 661 -17.36 -30.52 -21.74
CA LEU A 661 -16.59 -30.28 -20.50
C LEU A 661 -17.35 -30.79 -19.26
N PRO A 662 -16.64 -31.22 -18.20
CA PRO A 662 -17.27 -31.80 -17.02
C PRO A 662 -18.04 -30.78 -16.18
N ALA A 663 -19.19 -31.19 -15.66
CA ALA A 663 -19.98 -30.45 -14.67
C ALA A 663 -20.16 -31.29 -13.40
N THR A 664 -19.83 -30.73 -12.24
CA THR A 664 -20.13 -31.35 -10.95
C THR A 664 -21.38 -30.68 -10.39
N ILE A 665 -22.48 -31.40 -10.35
CA ILE A 665 -23.75 -30.92 -9.79
C ILE A 665 -23.87 -31.41 -8.35
N ARG A 666 -23.98 -30.47 -7.41
CA ARG A 666 -24.26 -30.79 -6.02
C ARG A 666 -25.77 -30.85 -5.82
N LEU A 667 -26.23 -31.94 -5.25
CA LEU A 667 -27.63 -32.09 -4.83
C LEU A 667 -27.99 -31.07 -3.73
N LEU A 668 -29.27 -31.02 -3.39
CA LEU A 668 -29.80 -30.04 -2.44
C LEU A 668 -29.04 -30.08 -1.11
N ASP A 669 -28.54 -28.91 -0.70
CA ASP A 669 -27.70 -28.75 0.49
C ASP A 669 -28.35 -28.03 1.67
N PRO A 670 -29.17 -26.98 1.52
CA PRO A 670 -29.71 -26.25 2.67
C PRO A 670 -30.86 -27.01 3.35
N PRO A 671 -31.06 -26.79 4.66
CA PRO A 671 -32.22 -27.28 5.39
C PRO A 671 -33.51 -26.64 4.87
N LEU A 672 -34.62 -27.36 4.99
CA LEU A 672 -35.89 -26.96 4.38
C LEU A 672 -36.47 -25.64 4.92
N HIS A 673 -36.14 -25.26 6.16
CA HIS A 673 -36.64 -24.01 6.75
C HIS A 673 -36.13 -22.76 6.04
N GLU A 674 -35.00 -22.81 5.32
CA GLU A 674 -34.47 -21.67 4.54
C GLU A 674 -35.38 -21.28 3.36
N PHE A 675 -36.23 -22.20 2.89
CA PHE A 675 -37.18 -21.91 1.80
C PHE A 675 -38.53 -21.37 2.29
N LEU A 676 -38.80 -21.45 3.59
CA LEU A 676 -40.06 -21.01 4.18
C LEU A 676 -39.96 -19.55 4.66
N PRO A 677 -41.05 -18.77 4.54
CA PRO A 677 -41.07 -17.39 5.03
C PRO A 677 -40.98 -17.33 6.57
N HIS A 678 -40.18 -16.40 7.08
CA HIS A 678 -39.95 -16.24 8.52
C HIS A 678 -40.87 -15.20 9.18
N SER A 679 -41.40 -14.24 8.43
CA SER A 679 -42.33 -13.24 8.98
C SER A 679 -43.79 -13.68 8.85
N LYS A 680 -44.62 -13.26 9.81
CA LYS A 680 -46.06 -13.57 9.84
C LYS A 680 -46.79 -13.03 8.61
N GLU A 681 -46.40 -11.86 8.13
CA GLU A 681 -46.97 -11.23 6.92
C GLU A 681 -46.68 -12.06 5.67
N GLN A 682 -45.43 -12.50 5.49
CA GLN A 682 -45.04 -13.36 4.35
C GLN A 682 -45.68 -14.75 4.43
N GLN A 683 -45.90 -15.28 5.63
CA GLN A 683 -46.61 -16.54 5.84
C GLN A 683 -48.11 -16.42 5.47
N LEU A 684 -48.75 -15.29 5.78
CA LEU A 684 -50.14 -15.00 5.37
C LEU A 684 -50.27 -14.87 3.85
N ASP A 685 -49.31 -14.23 3.20
CA ASP A 685 -49.30 -14.12 1.74
C ASP A 685 -49.07 -15.47 1.07
N LEU A 686 -48.17 -16.30 1.62
CA LEU A 686 -47.94 -17.66 1.14
C LEU A 686 -49.20 -18.55 1.29
N ALA A 687 -49.89 -18.43 2.42
CA ALA A 687 -51.16 -19.12 2.69
C ALA A 687 -52.20 -18.81 1.61
N LYS A 688 -52.35 -17.53 1.25
CA LYS A 688 -53.24 -17.08 0.17
C LYS A 688 -52.78 -17.59 -1.21
N LYS A 689 -51.49 -17.57 -1.49
CA LYS A 689 -50.93 -17.93 -2.81
C LYS A 689 -51.05 -19.43 -3.12
N ILE A 690 -50.83 -20.29 -2.12
CA ILE A 690 -50.83 -21.76 -2.30
C ILE A 690 -52.18 -22.40 -1.90
N GLY A 691 -53.07 -21.66 -1.21
CA GLY A 691 -54.38 -22.16 -0.80
C GLY A 691 -54.32 -23.09 0.42
N VAL A 692 -53.39 -22.82 1.35
CA VAL A 692 -53.19 -23.58 2.60
C VAL A 692 -53.47 -22.67 3.79
N LYS A 693 -54.04 -23.21 4.88
CA LYS A 693 -54.27 -22.44 6.12
C LYS A 693 -52.95 -21.92 6.70
N VAL A 694 -52.94 -20.66 7.14
CA VAL A 694 -51.73 -20.02 7.68
C VAL A 694 -51.19 -20.74 8.91
N GLU A 695 -52.07 -21.32 9.74
CA GLU A 695 -51.71 -22.10 10.92
C GLU A 695 -50.87 -23.32 10.56
N THR A 696 -51.16 -23.98 9.44
CA THR A 696 -50.39 -25.13 8.94
C THR A 696 -48.98 -24.71 8.53
N ILE A 697 -48.83 -23.50 7.97
CA ILE A 697 -47.53 -22.95 7.57
C ILE A 697 -46.71 -22.59 8.80
N ILE A 698 -47.33 -21.90 9.78
CA ILE A 698 -46.68 -21.55 11.06
C ILE A 698 -46.17 -22.80 11.76
N GLN A 699 -47.01 -23.85 11.85
CA GLN A 699 -46.63 -25.10 12.49
C GLN A 699 -45.45 -25.76 11.76
N ARG A 700 -45.50 -25.84 10.42
CA ARG A 700 -44.42 -26.45 9.63
C ARG A 700 -43.10 -25.68 9.74
N VAL A 701 -43.14 -24.35 9.80
CA VAL A 701 -41.95 -23.51 10.04
C VAL A 701 -41.34 -23.82 11.41
N HIS A 702 -42.18 -23.96 12.44
CA HIS A 702 -41.74 -24.33 13.78
C HIS A 702 -41.16 -25.75 13.83
N ASP A 703 -41.80 -26.73 13.17
CA ASP A 703 -41.33 -28.13 13.14
C ASP A 703 -39.98 -28.29 12.45
N LEU A 704 -39.72 -27.48 11.41
CA LEU A 704 -38.46 -27.47 10.66
C LEU A 704 -37.42 -26.54 11.26
N HIS A 705 -37.74 -25.82 12.33
CA HIS A 705 -36.81 -24.95 13.02
C HIS A 705 -35.72 -25.77 13.68
N GLU A 706 -34.47 -25.36 13.50
CA GLU A 706 -33.31 -26.02 14.08
C GLU A 706 -32.47 -25.03 14.87
N PHE A 707 -31.95 -25.48 16.01
CA PHE A 707 -31.11 -24.64 16.87
C PHE A 707 -29.78 -24.28 16.19
N ASN A 708 -29.22 -25.19 15.39
CA ASN A 708 -27.99 -24.98 14.61
C ASN A 708 -28.16 -25.52 13.17
N PRO A 709 -28.77 -24.74 12.25
CA PRO A 709 -29.03 -25.14 10.87
C PRO A 709 -27.82 -25.63 10.06
N MET A 710 -26.61 -25.18 10.41
CA MET A 710 -25.36 -25.62 9.77
C MET A 710 -25.11 -27.12 9.98
N LEU A 711 -25.60 -27.71 11.07
CA LEU A 711 -25.35 -29.10 11.48
C LEU A 711 -26.63 -29.96 11.48
N GLY A 712 -27.74 -29.45 10.94
CA GLY A 712 -29.07 -30.04 11.02
C GLY A 712 -29.45 -31.02 9.90
N HIS A 713 -30.74 -31.14 9.63
CA HIS A 713 -31.34 -32.03 8.62
C HIS A 713 -31.24 -31.40 7.23
N ARG A 714 -30.06 -31.58 6.62
CA ARG A 714 -29.68 -30.98 5.34
C ARG A 714 -28.73 -31.89 4.55
N GLY A 715 -28.38 -31.49 3.33
CA GLY A 715 -27.44 -32.25 2.48
C GLY A 715 -27.90 -33.70 2.28
N CYS A 716 -26.98 -34.66 2.35
CA CYS A 716 -27.28 -36.09 2.13
C CYS A 716 -28.24 -36.74 3.15
N ARG A 717 -28.57 -36.05 4.26
CA ARG A 717 -29.54 -36.53 5.26
C ARG A 717 -30.98 -36.30 4.81
N LEU A 718 -31.16 -35.29 3.96
CA LEU A 718 -32.42 -34.91 3.32
C LEU A 718 -32.53 -35.62 1.98
#